data_AF-A0A5M6ICW5-F1
#
_entry.id   AF-A0A5M6ICW5-F1
#
_cell.length_a   1.000
_cell.length_b   1.000
_cell.length_c   1.000
_cell.angle_alpha   90.00
_cell.angle_beta   90.00
_cell.angle_gamma   90.00
#
_symmetry.space_group_name_H-M   'P 1'
#
loop_
_entity.id
_entity.type
_entity.pdbx_description
1 polymer ?
#
loop_
_entity_poly.entity_id
_entity_poly.type
_entity_poly.pdbx_seq_one_letter_code
_entity_poly.pdbx_strand_id
1 'polypeptide(L)'
;MIRDVRSLGLTLLLALVCAATLLTRAAPAWAAEVSAAAHDGYGRMVFRWDDPVRYTVEIRNGNLVAAFDAPIPNSVASVPGRLPAYVDTVRVSPDRRTVTLPLKGDFTLNVFTLNSSVVVDLRGGPDLDPTPAATATPAAPESIRVRTGSHDGYQRIVFDWPRPVDHTLSRDGRTVTLRFDRPARLGVDAIQGDLPAGFGTLTSRIDGDTSVAALTIPPGAEPRVFTSGPKVVLDVTTPSGPEPRPAAQAPEPPQRPAEPEQTAEAPGAPESPAPSVPDTAEATPPAEGAGDGGTGTLTPEESVPDPFIGPTDGEVSILQPGPEDASGADGVDRTPNPAAMDAVAEGGPALAPGAEDAAADRLTQGPGGGDEAASPRGSGGGQVVSLGFSWDQPTAAAVFRRAGYLWVVFDRFQEVDLGLLRRLGVGVVRSVEQVRIGPNSTLVRMTTAPGYNPSLRRDGLLWVVDLMQQPMRPEHPINVQPQVRSPVGPRLLLPVIEGGRVVPVRDPELGDQFFVLPLIQLGHGVFPERTFPEVTLPVTAQGAVVIPRSDRIEVRSSRSGAEITADGGLTLSPEDNRLQTLATLGEGALQEVFDIPGWRREDDATSFDDVRKDLQYAVAMAPASRRGPARLELARFYFANGYAPEALGVLRAIAEEQVEMVGTPAFRALRGATQFLMHRDREAVDDLSHPSLVDVDEAAFWRAAAQSRLGQAGLQAAILEASGGVLENYPPDVRIPLALVAADAAIKAGDDLAANTFLESARDPEFNTTHDEAAIHYLEGNLFASAGAFEAAIAAWKEAEIGQSRRHAALATKARLDMEHRLDLIGTDELIAGLEGLRFAWRGGDFEYDLLRELGDLYLDEDRYGDALRTLRLAASYFEDRPGSEELTERMRTVFDTLFLDGAANDMPPLTAIALFDEFRELTPTGNRGDEMIRRLADRLVSVDLLDPAAALLERQIRYRLRGLDRTRVGARLALVYLLNRQPSNALDALDKTRFAPLPETLERQRRHLRARALADTDNVPAAISLLENDSSEDARVLRADIHWRDQNWAEAARALAELVPPPPSGDETLAEKDAFRLIDWATALTLAGDETGASLLRQRYLDALDGTPFRDAFDLVTATPEAGLIDIASVGGKIRQAEKFRSYLTAYRDRLREDRLSAIN
;
A
#
# COMPACT_ATOMS: atom_id res chain seq x y z
N MET A 1 -52.21 -31.78 1.93
CA MET A 1 -50.79 -32.16 2.07
C MET A 1 -49.88 -30.96 1.75
N ILE A 2 -50.15 -29.79 2.36
CA ILE A 2 -49.76 -28.48 1.78
C ILE A 2 -48.57 -27.82 2.52
N ARG A 3 -48.17 -28.31 3.71
CA ARG A 3 -47.01 -27.79 4.44
C ARG A 3 -45.66 -28.16 3.81
N ASP A 4 -45.54 -29.37 3.26
CA ASP A 4 -44.26 -29.88 2.72
C ASP A 4 -43.86 -29.27 1.37
N VAL A 5 -44.81 -28.68 0.63
CA VAL A 5 -44.51 -27.94 -0.61
C VAL A 5 -43.86 -26.57 -0.28
N ARG A 6 -44.21 -25.96 0.87
CA ARG A 6 -43.55 -24.72 1.32
C ARG A 6 -42.18 -24.98 1.94
N SER A 7 -41.92 -26.15 2.55
CA SER A 7 -40.57 -26.47 3.04
C SER A 7 -39.59 -26.74 1.89
N LEU A 8 -39.97 -27.53 0.86
CA LEU A 8 -39.13 -27.69 -0.34
C LEU A 8 -38.96 -26.37 -1.11
N GLY A 9 -40.01 -25.56 -1.21
CA GLY A 9 -39.90 -24.22 -1.81
C GLY A 9 -38.90 -23.35 -1.06
N LEU A 10 -38.96 -23.33 0.28
CA LEU A 10 -38.04 -22.54 1.10
C LEU A 10 -36.62 -23.11 1.12
N THR A 11 -36.41 -24.43 1.13
CA THR A 11 -35.04 -24.99 1.08
C THR A 11 -34.41 -24.89 -0.30
N LEU A 12 -35.18 -24.94 -1.40
CA LEU A 12 -34.65 -24.64 -2.73
C LEU A 12 -34.30 -23.14 -2.86
N LEU A 13 -35.13 -22.25 -2.30
CA LEU A 13 -34.83 -20.81 -2.26
C LEU A 13 -33.64 -20.50 -1.35
N LEU A 14 -33.53 -21.14 -0.19
CA LEU A 14 -32.40 -20.96 0.74
C LEU A 14 -31.11 -21.61 0.21
N ALA A 15 -31.20 -22.69 -0.56
CA ALA A 15 -30.06 -23.22 -1.31
C ALA A 15 -29.63 -22.26 -2.43
N LEU A 16 -30.58 -21.62 -3.14
CA LEU A 16 -30.26 -20.55 -4.09
C LEU A 16 -29.60 -19.34 -3.40
N VAL A 17 -30.11 -18.93 -2.24
CA VAL A 17 -29.58 -17.79 -1.48
C VAL A 17 -28.21 -18.11 -0.87
N CYS A 18 -27.99 -19.28 -0.28
CA CYS A 18 -26.67 -19.68 0.23
C CYS A 18 -25.65 -19.95 -0.89
N ALA A 19 -26.10 -20.38 -2.09
CA ALA A 19 -25.24 -20.41 -3.28
C ALA A 19 -24.93 -19.01 -3.83
N ALA A 20 -25.76 -18.00 -3.53
CA ALA A 20 -25.51 -16.60 -3.89
C ALA A 20 -24.67 -15.84 -2.84
N THR A 21 -24.78 -16.17 -1.54
CA THR A 21 -24.05 -15.46 -0.46
C THR A 21 -22.69 -16.04 -0.11
N LEU A 22 -22.31 -17.22 -0.63
CA LEU A 22 -20.93 -17.71 -0.62
C LEU A 22 -20.09 -17.18 -1.81
N LEU A 23 -20.54 -16.09 -2.44
CA LEU A 23 -19.94 -15.52 -3.65
C LEU A 23 -19.73 -13.98 -3.60
N THR A 24 -19.79 -13.39 -2.41
CA THR A 24 -19.28 -12.02 -2.16
C THR A 24 -17.75 -12.02 -2.21
N ARG A 25 -17.21 -11.98 -3.43
CA ARG A 25 -15.86 -11.48 -3.69
C ARG A 25 -15.74 -10.08 -3.07
N ALA A 26 -14.54 -9.71 -2.60
CA ALA A 26 -14.22 -8.32 -2.23
C ALA A 26 -14.69 -7.36 -3.34
N ALA A 27 -15.25 -6.22 -2.94
CA ALA A 27 -15.89 -5.26 -3.86
C ALA A 27 -14.90 -4.87 -4.97
N PRO A 28 -15.09 -5.35 -6.20
CA PRO A 28 -13.99 -5.36 -7.15
C PRO A 28 -13.88 -3.99 -7.83
N ALA A 29 -12.72 -3.33 -7.74
CA ALA A 29 -12.46 -2.03 -8.33
C ALA A 29 -13.00 -1.94 -9.77
N TRP A 30 -13.88 -0.98 -10.04
CA TRP A 30 -14.47 -0.83 -11.37
C TRP A 30 -13.53 0.01 -12.22
N ALA A 31 -13.30 -0.37 -13.48
CA ALA A 31 -12.70 0.58 -14.42
C ALA A 31 -13.67 1.76 -14.59
N ALA A 32 -13.15 2.97 -14.47
CA ALA A 32 -13.93 4.20 -14.55
C ALA A 32 -14.39 4.47 -15.99
N GLU A 33 -13.55 4.21 -16.99
CA GLU A 33 -13.94 4.33 -18.41
C GLU A 33 -13.24 3.30 -19.33
N VAL A 34 -13.89 3.02 -20.47
CA VAL A 34 -13.24 2.48 -21.67
C VAL A 34 -13.51 3.43 -22.84
N SER A 35 -12.46 4.05 -23.36
CA SER A 35 -12.49 4.90 -24.56
C SER A 35 -11.91 4.17 -25.77
N ALA A 36 -12.27 4.61 -26.98
CA ALA A 36 -11.73 4.06 -28.21
C ALA A 36 -11.80 5.08 -29.36
N ALA A 37 -10.76 5.14 -30.19
CA ALA A 37 -10.65 6.07 -31.30
C ALA A 37 -9.82 5.47 -32.44
N ALA A 38 -10.20 5.77 -33.69
CA ALA A 38 -9.39 5.45 -34.86
C ALA A 38 -8.34 6.54 -35.08
N HIS A 39 -7.11 6.13 -35.37
CA HIS A 39 -5.99 7.00 -35.73
C HIS A 39 -5.37 6.52 -37.05
N ASP A 40 -4.47 7.32 -37.61
CA ASP A 40 -3.81 7.04 -38.87
C ASP A 40 -2.99 5.73 -38.78
N GLY A 41 -3.39 4.71 -39.54
CA GLY A 41 -2.81 3.35 -39.53
C GLY A 41 -3.18 2.42 -38.36
N TYR A 42 -3.86 2.88 -37.30
CA TYR A 42 -4.23 2.03 -36.15
C TYR A 42 -5.49 2.45 -35.38
N GLY A 43 -6.21 1.47 -34.81
CA GLY A 43 -7.32 1.70 -33.89
C GLY A 43 -6.89 1.53 -32.43
N ARG A 44 -7.14 2.52 -31.58
CA ARG A 44 -6.79 2.50 -30.15
C ARG A 44 -8.01 2.26 -29.28
N MET A 45 -7.85 1.43 -28.24
CA MET A 45 -8.74 1.35 -27.08
C MET A 45 -7.93 1.66 -25.82
N VAL A 46 -8.53 2.37 -24.86
CA VAL A 46 -7.93 2.63 -23.55
C VAL A 46 -8.92 2.17 -22.48
N PHE A 47 -8.49 1.27 -21.62
CA PHE A 47 -9.24 0.81 -20.46
C PHE A 47 -8.58 1.42 -19.21
N ARG A 48 -9.34 2.10 -18.35
CA ARG A 48 -8.75 2.84 -17.22
C ARG A 48 -9.42 2.56 -15.88
N TRP A 49 -8.58 2.33 -14.87
CA TRP A 49 -8.94 2.16 -13.47
C TRP A 49 -8.33 3.28 -12.62
N ASP A 50 -8.68 3.31 -11.34
CA ASP A 50 -8.05 4.19 -10.37
C ASP A 50 -6.68 3.61 -9.94
N ASP A 51 -6.62 2.31 -9.64
CA ASP A 51 -5.38 1.55 -9.37
C ASP A 51 -4.79 0.82 -10.60
N PRO A 52 -3.47 0.51 -10.63
CA PRO A 52 -2.87 -0.33 -11.67
C PRO A 52 -3.34 -1.79 -11.62
N VAL A 53 -4.02 -2.25 -12.67
CA VAL A 53 -4.58 -3.61 -12.78
C VAL A 53 -3.68 -4.58 -13.53
N ARG A 54 -3.83 -5.89 -13.26
CA ARG A 54 -3.17 -6.94 -14.04
C ARG A 54 -4.07 -7.34 -15.20
N TYR A 55 -3.49 -7.41 -16.39
CA TYR A 55 -4.22 -7.70 -17.61
C TYR A 55 -3.54 -8.79 -18.45
N THR A 56 -4.32 -9.37 -19.36
CA THR A 56 -3.85 -10.19 -20.47
C THR A 56 -4.65 -9.78 -21.68
N VAL A 57 -3.99 -9.22 -22.69
CA VAL A 57 -4.62 -8.77 -23.93
C VAL A 57 -3.90 -9.46 -25.09
N GLU A 58 -4.67 -10.17 -25.91
CA GLU A 58 -4.14 -11.09 -26.94
C GLU A 58 -5.14 -11.28 -28.08
N ILE A 59 -4.67 -11.65 -29.27
CA ILE A 59 -5.55 -12.05 -30.39
C ILE A 59 -5.62 -13.58 -30.45
N ARG A 60 -6.82 -14.14 -30.21
CA ARG A 60 -7.11 -15.58 -30.34
C ARG A 60 -8.22 -15.83 -31.35
N ASN A 61 -7.93 -16.64 -32.37
CA ASN A 61 -8.89 -17.08 -33.39
C ASN A 61 -9.66 -15.91 -34.06
N GLY A 62 -8.98 -14.82 -34.41
CA GLY A 62 -9.61 -13.63 -34.99
C GLY A 62 -10.43 -12.78 -34.01
N ASN A 63 -10.26 -12.96 -32.69
CA ASN A 63 -10.86 -12.11 -31.66
C ASN A 63 -9.75 -11.50 -30.80
N LEU A 64 -9.83 -10.20 -30.54
CA LEU A 64 -9.10 -9.59 -29.44
C LEU A 64 -9.79 -10.00 -28.14
N VAL A 65 -9.05 -10.70 -27.27
CA VAL A 65 -9.46 -11.06 -25.92
C VAL A 65 -8.67 -10.21 -24.93
N ALA A 66 -9.37 -9.44 -24.12
CA ALA A 66 -8.83 -8.55 -23.11
C ALA A 66 -9.39 -8.94 -21.73
N ALA A 67 -8.58 -9.61 -20.93
CA ALA A 67 -8.91 -10.04 -19.57
C ALA A 67 -8.18 -9.17 -18.54
N PHE A 68 -8.87 -8.85 -17.45
CA PHE A 68 -8.44 -7.95 -16.39
C PHE A 68 -8.76 -8.57 -15.02
N ASP A 69 -7.92 -8.36 -13.99
CA ASP A 69 -8.24 -8.80 -12.63
C ASP A 69 -9.28 -7.91 -11.92
N ALA A 70 -9.69 -6.82 -12.56
CA ALA A 70 -10.73 -5.88 -12.14
C ALA A 70 -11.80 -5.69 -13.25
N PRO A 71 -13.11 -5.58 -12.93
CA PRO A 71 -14.19 -5.49 -13.91
C PRO A 71 -14.22 -4.18 -14.71
N ILE A 72 -14.74 -4.26 -15.94
CA ILE A 72 -14.85 -3.14 -16.89
C ILE A 72 -16.30 -2.59 -17.03
N PRO A 73 -16.47 -1.27 -17.26
CA PRO A 73 -17.74 -0.55 -17.26
C PRO A 73 -18.59 -0.80 -18.51
N ASN A 74 -19.82 -0.29 -18.52
CA ASN A 74 -20.75 -0.48 -19.64
C ASN A 74 -20.31 0.26 -20.93
N SER A 75 -19.46 1.28 -20.82
CA SER A 75 -18.97 2.07 -21.96
C SER A 75 -18.20 1.24 -23.00
N VAL A 76 -17.68 0.07 -22.64
CA VAL A 76 -17.05 -0.87 -23.59
C VAL A 76 -18.03 -1.36 -24.68
N ALA A 77 -19.34 -1.26 -24.44
CA ALA A 77 -20.39 -1.50 -25.46
C ALA A 77 -20.28 -0.56 -26.67
N SER A 78 -19.67 0.62 -26.52
CA SER A 78 -19.51 1.62 -27.59
C SER A 78 -18.35 1.32 -28.56
N VAL A 79 -17.41 0.45 -28.18
CA VAL A 79 -16.15 0.23 -28.92
C VAL A 79 -16.38 -0.19 -30.39
N PRO A 80 -17.32 -1.09 -30.74
CA PRO A 80 -17.60 -1.41 -32.15
C PRO A 80 -18.16 -0.26 -32.98
N GLY A 81 -18.82 0.73 -32.33
CA GLY A 81 -19.29 1.95 -33.00
C GLY A 81 -18.19 3.00 -33.20
N ARG A 82 -17.17 3.01 -32.33
CA ARG A 82 -16.02 3.92 -32.38
C ARG A 82 -14.84 3.37 -33.22
N LEU A 83 -14.74 2.04 -33.37
CA LEU A 83 -13.74 1.34 -34.20
C LEU A 83 -14.36 0.42 -35.28
N PRO A 84 -15.31 0.90 -36.11
CA PRO A 84 -16.09 0.06 -37.01
C PRO A 84 -15.27 -0.62 -38.12
N ALA A 85 -14.05 -0.15 -38.38
CA ALA A 85 -13.10 -0.75 -39.32
C ALA A 85 -12.31 -1.93 -38.72
N TYR A 86 -12.12 -1.97 -37.40
CA TYR A 86 -11.22 -2.92 -36.73
C TYR A 86 -11.98 -4.05 -36.02
N VAL A 87 -13.12 -3.74 -35.40
CA VAL A 87 -13.91 -4.67 -34.58
C VAL A 87 -15.36 -4.73 -35.05
N ASP A 88 -16.02 -5.87 -34.83
CA ASP A 88 -17.39 -6.12 -35.30
C ASP A 88 -18.45 -6.01 -34.20
N THR A 89 -18.24 -6.72 -33.09
CA THR A 89 -19.11 -6.71 -31.92
C THR A 89 -18.28 -6.76 -30.65
N VAL A 90 -18.90 -6.63 -29.48
CA VAL A 90 -18.23 -6.77 -28.18
C VAL A 90 -19.03 -7.73 -27.30
N ARG A 91 -18.34 -8.68 -26.67
CA ARG A 91 -18.90 -9.64 -25.72
C ARG A 91 -18.16 -9.49 -24.40
N VAL A 92 -18.90 -9.20 -23.33
CA VAL A 92 -18.35 -9.07 -21.97
C VAL A 92 -18.66 -10.34 -21.19
N SER A 93 -17.72 -10.83 -20.36
CA SER A 93 -17.96 -11.96 -19.47
C SER A 93 -19.01 -11.63 -18.39
N PRO A 94 -19.72 -12.64 -17.82
CA PRO A 94 -20.73 -12.39 -16.79
C PRO A 94 -20.18 -11.73 -15.52
N ASP A 95 -18.90 -11.94 -15.20
CA ASP A 95 -18.20 -11.28 -14.08
C ASP A 95 -17.52 -9.95 -14.47
N ARG A 96 -17.78 -9.48 -15.70
CA ARG A 96 -17.29 -8.23 -16.29
C ARG A 96 -15.77 -8.10 -16.39
N ARG A 97 -15.00 -9.17 -16.23
CA ARG A 97 -13.52 -9.15 -16.22
C ARG A 97 -12.85 -9.52 -17.54
N THR A 98 -13.60 -10.01 -18.52
CA THR A 98 -13.07 -10.29 -19.87
C THR A 98 -13.94 -9.65 -20.93
N VAL A 99 -13.32 -9.02 -21.92
CA VAL A 99 -13.94 -8.60 -23.17
C VAL A 99 -13.38 -9.41 -24.34
N THR A 100 -14.27 -9.81 -25.24
CA THR A 100 -13.95 -10.46 -26.51
C THR A 100 -14.55 -9.62 -27.64
N LEU A 101 -13.68 -9.09 -28.50
CA LEU A 101 -14.02 -8.30 -29.68
C LEU A 101 -13.62 -9.07 -30.94
N PRO A 102 -14.55 -9.63 -31.74
CA PRO A 102 -14.22 -10.20 -33.03
C PRO A 102 -13.64 -9.12 -33.95
N LEU A 103 -12.48 -9.41 -34.55
CA LEU A 103 -11.75 -8.52 -35.44
C LEU A 103 -12.23 -8.68 -36.88
N LYS A 104 -12.17 -7.59 -37.66
CA LYS A 104 -12.55 -7.58 -39.07
C LYS A 104 -11.40 -7.91 -40.04
N GLY A 105 -10.19 -8.09 -39.53
CA GLY A 105 -8.98 -8.41 -40.29
C GLY A 105 -7.82 -8.81 -39.38
N ASP A 106 -6.69 -9.16 -39.99
CA ASP A 106 -5.46 -9.53 -39.28
C ASP A 106 -4.70 -8.26 -38.87
N PHE A 107 -4.84 -7.85 -37.61
CA PHE A 107 -4.18 -6.66 -37.06
C PHE A 107 -2.99 -7.02 -36.16
N THR A 108 -1.92 -6.23 -36.24
CA THR A 108 -0.78 -6.33 -35.32
C THR A 108 -1.15 -5.67 -34.00
N LEU A 109 -1.27 -6.49 -32.94
CA LEU A 109 -1.56 -6.04 -31.59
C LEU A 109 -0.33 -5.38 -30.94
N ASN A 110 -0.50 -4.18 -30.37
CA ASN A 110 0.47 -3.54 -29.50
C ASN A 110 -0.22 -3.10 -28.21
N VAL A 111 0.31 -3.49 -27.04
CA VAL A 111 -0.32 -3.25 -25.73
C VAL A 111 0.71 -2.69 -24.77
N PHE A 112 0.34 -1.64 -24.02
CA PHE A 112 1.21 -1.00 -23.04
C PHE A 112 0.38 -0.34 -21.93
N THR A 113 1.02 -0.05 -20.80
CA THR A 113 0.43 0.71 -19.68
C THR A 113 0.84 2.17 -19.73
N LEU A 114 -0.10 3.05 -19.40
CA LEU A 114 0.14 4.46 -19.13
C LEU A 114 -0.56 4.81 -17.81
N ASN A 115 0.22 5.00 -16.74
CA ASN A 115 -0.26 5.11 -15.36
C ASN A 115 -1.23 3.96 -15.01
N SER A 116 -2.44 4.26 -14.52
CA SER A 116 -3.51 3.28 -14.22
C SER A 116 -4.33 2.80 -15.45
N SER A 117 -3.83 3.04 -16.66
CA SER A 117 -4.53 2.72 -17.92
C SER A 117 -3.83 1.62 -18.72
N VAL A 118 -4.62 0.71 -19.30
CA VAL A 118 -4.16 -0.28 -20.28
C VAL A 118 -4.56 0.20 -21.67
N VAL A 119 -3.56 0.47 -22.52
CA VAL A 119 -3.73 0.95 -23.90
C VAL A 119 -3.52 -0.21 -24.86
N VAL A 120 -4.46 -0.37 -25.80
CA VAL A 120 -4.51 -1.46 -26.79
C VAL A 120 -4.61 -0.87 -28.20
N ASP A 121 -3.53 -0.93 -28.96
CA ASP A 121 -3.48 -0.55 -30.38
C ASP A 121 -3.68 -1.80 -31.27
N LEU A 122 -4.59 -1.70 -32.24
CA LEU A 122 -4.73 -2.61 -33.38
C LEU A 122 -4.16 -1.94 -34.62
N ARG A 123 -2.93 -2.32 -35.02
CA ARG A 123 -2.20 -1.71 -36.15
C ARG A 123 -2.39 -2.50 -37.44
N GLY A 124 -2.35 -1.82 -38.58
CA GLY A 124 -2.65 -2.43 -39.88
C GLY A 124 -4.08 -2.17 -40.35
N GLY A 125 -4.60 -0.96 -40.10
CA GLY A 125 -5.90 -0.53 -40.57
C GLY A 125 -6.04 -0.53 -42.11
N PRO A 126 -7.27 -0.36 -42.64
CA PRO A 126 -7.57 -0.52 -44.06
C PRO A 126 -6.90 0.49 -45.01
N ASP A 127 -6.17 1.49 -44.50
CA ASP A 127 -5.44 2.50 -45.28
C ASP A 127 -3.99 2.09 -45.63
N LEU A 128 -3.61 0.82 -45.43
CA LEU A 128 -2.29 0.27 -45.79
C LEU A 128 -2.38 -0.81 -46.88
N ASP A 129 -1.88 -0.49 -48.07
CA ASP A 129 -1.74 -1.41 -49.21
C ASP A 129 -0.77 -2.57 -48.88
N PRO A 130 -1.10 -3.84 -49.21
CA PRO A 130 -0.33 -5.01 -48.79
C PRO A 130 0.86 -5.33 -49.71
N THR A 131 2.00 -5.71 -49.12
CA THR A 131 3.14 -6.35 -49.82
C THR A 131 3.78 -7.44 -48.94
N PRO A 132 4.54 -8.41 -49.50
CA PRO A 132 4.19 -9.82 -49.25
C PRO A 132 5.08 -10.54 -48.23
N ALA A 133 4.58 -11.69 -47.75
CA ALA A 133 5.25 -12.53 -46.77
C ALA A 133 6.63 -13.05 -47.24
N ALA A 134 7.65 -12.89 -46.39
CA ALA A 134 8.94 -13.54 -46.51
C ALA A 134 8.97 -14.81 -45.64
N THR A 135 9.40 -15.94 -46.21
CA THR A 135 9.38 -17.24 -45.51
C THR A 135 10.60 -17.40 -44.60
N ALA A 136 10.38 -17.45 -43.28
CA ALA A 136 11.45 -17.69 -42.31
C ALA A 136 11.80 -19.19 -42.20
N THR A 137 13.09 -19.52 -42.20
CA THR A 137 13.60 -20.89 -41.98
C THR A 137 13.60 -21.21 -40.48
N PRO A 138 13.31 -22.46 -40.04
CA PRO A 138 13.22 -22.78 -38.61
C PRO A 138 14.54 -22.58 -37.86
N ALA A 139 14.48 -21.88 -36.72
CA ALA A 139 15.60 -21.77 -35.79
C ALA A 139 15.86 -23.10 -35.06
N ALA A 140 17.10 -23.30 -34.60
CA ALA A 140 17.47 -24.49 -33.83
C ALA A 140 16.83 -24.48 -32.43
N PRO A 141 16.39 -25.63 -31.88
CA PRO A 141 15.69 -25.70 -30.59
C PRO A 141 16.60 -25.31 -29.41
N GLU A 142 16.09 -24.41 -28.57
CA GLU A 142 16.76 -23.87 -27.37
C GLU A 142 17.11 -24.98 -26.36
N SER A 143 18.09 -24.75 -25.47
CA SER A 143 18.46 -25.71 -24.42
C SER A 143 17.95 -25.27 -23.04
N ILE A 144 17.10 -26.06 -22.41
CA ILE A 144 16.48 -25.76 -21.11
C ILE A 144 17.20 -26.49 -19.99
N ARG A 145 17.62 -25.74 -18.97
CA ARG A 145 18.24 -26.32 -17.77
C ARG A 145 17.18 -27.00 -16.92
N VAL A 146 17.46 -28.22 -16.47
CA VAL A 146 16.65 -28.95 -15.49
C VAL A 146 17.43 -29.04 -14.18
N ARG A 147 16.75 -28.94 -13.05
CA ARG A 147 17.30 -29.07 -11.69
C ARG A 147 16.38 -29.93 -10.84
N THR A 148 16.88 -30.52 -9.76
CA THR A 148 16.06 -31.27 -8.80
C THR A 148 16.42 -30.90 -7.36
N GLY A 149 15.51 -31.16 -6.42
CA GLY A 149 15.69 -30.95 -4.99
C GLY A 149 14.78 -31.89 -4.20
N SER A 150 15.30 -32.41 -3.09
CA SER A 150 14.55 -33.28 -2.18
C SER A 150 13.92 -32.45 -1.06
N HIS A 151 12.66 -32.72 -0.74
CA HIS A 151 11.90 -32.09 0.34
C HIS A 151 11.20 -33.17 1.17
N ASP A 152 10.74 -32.81 2.37
CA ASP A 152 9.98 -33.75 3.19
C ASP A 152 8.66 -34.12 2.49
N GLY A 153 8.39 -35.43 2.37
CA GLY A 153 7.26 -36.00 1.65
C GLY A 153 7.25 -35.91 0.11
N TYR A 154 8.19 -35.21 -0.55
CA TYR A 154 8.22 -35.14 -2.03
C TYR A 154 9.58 -34.77 -2.66
N GLN A 155 9.82 -35.28 -3.88
CA GLN A 155 10.93 -34.84 -4.74
C GLN A 155 10.43 -33.76 -5.71
N ARG A 156 11.19 -32.68 -5.90
CA ARG A 156 10.91 -31.58 -6.83
C ARG A 156 11.85 -31.63 -8.04
N ILE A 157 11.31 -31.40 -9.24
CA ILE A 157 12.06 -31.24 -10.50
C ILE A 157 11.64 -29.92 -11.14
N VAL A 158 12.58 -29.07 -11.53
CA VAL A 158 12.34 -27.71 -12.07
C VAL A 158 12.94 -27.60 -13.47
N PHE A 159 12.13 -27.14 -14.43
CA PHE A 159 12.54 -26.79 -15.79
C PHE A 159 12.62 -25.26 -15.88
N ASP A 160 13.85 -24.72 -15.92
CA ASP A 160 14.12 -23.27 -15.96
C ASP A 160 13.98 -22.73 -17.40
N TRP A 161 12.74 -22.52 -17.87
CA TRP A 161 12.49 -21.86 -19.15
C TRP A 161 12.72 -20.33 -19.07
N PRO A 162 13.16 -19.66 -20.15
CA PRO A 162 13.40 -18.21 -20.16
C PRO A 162 12.13 -17.37 -20.33
N ARG A 163 11.03 -17.98 -20.77
CA ARG A 163 9.68 -17.40 -20.92
C ARG A 163 8.66 -18.47 -20.52
N PRO A 164 7.42 -18.10 -20.14
CA PRO A 164 6.37 -19.08 -19.88
C PRO A 164 6.14 -20.03 -21.08
N VAL A 165 5.74 -21.26 -20.77
CA VAL A 165 5.55 -22.35 -21.73
C VAL A 165 4.34 -23.16 -21.29
N ASP A 166 3.45 -23.49 -22.22
CA ASP A 166 2.28 -24.30 -21.91
C ASP A 166 2.70 -25.76 -21.81
N HIS A 167 2.10 -26.48 -20.87
CA HIS A 167 2.50 -27.85 -20.57
C HIS A 167 1.32 -28.74 -20.20
N THR A 168 1.39 -30.00 -20.61
CA THR A 168 0.40 -31.03 -20.32
C THR A 168 1.06 -32.17 -19.56
N LEU A 169 0.57 -32.46 -18.36
CA LEU A 169 0.96 -33.64 -17.58
C LEU A 169 0.02 -34.80 -17.92
N SER A 170 0.59 -35.91 -18.37
CA SER A 170 -0.11 -37.19 -18.56
C SER A 170 0.54 -38.28 -17.72
N ARG A 171 -0.24 -39.28 -17.30
CA ARG A 171 0.23 -40.41 -16.49
C ARG A 171 -0.27 -41.71 -17.08
N ASP A 172 0.64 -42.57 -17.51
CA ASP A 172 0.36 -43.96 -17.89
C ASP A 172 0.97 -44.90 -16.84
N GLY A 173 0.12 -45.37 -15.92
CA GLY A 173 0.51 -46.21 -14.79
C GLY A 173 1.57 -45.56 -13.88
N ARG A 174 2.83 -45.96 -14.07
CA ARG A 174 4.02 -45.45 -13.35
C ARG A 174 4.85 -44.45 -14.16
N THR A 175 4.56 -44.23 -15.44
CA THR A 175 5.26 -43.26 -16.28
C THR A 175 4.49 -41.95 -16.29
N VAL A 176 5.16 -40.88 -15.91
CA VAL A 176 4.67 -39.50 -15.92
C VAL A 176 5.32 -38.78 -17.10
N THR A 177 4.50 -38.29 -18.01
CA THR A 177 4.91 -37.65 -19.25
C THR A 177 4.48 -36.18 -19.22
N LEU A 178 5.44 -35.28 -19.15
CA LEU A 178 5.24 -33.84 -19.20
C LEU A 178 5.62 -33.34 -20.59
N ARG A 179 4.63 -32.89 -21.37
CA ARG A 179 4.83 -32.32 -22.71
C ARG A 179 4.71 -30.81 -22.67
N PHE A 180 5.70 -30.10 -23.20
CA PHE A 180 5.75 -28.64 -23.36
C PHE A 180 5.42 -28.26 -24.80
N ASP A 181 4.70 -27.16 -25.02
CA ASP A 181 4.23 -26.70 -26.34
C ASP A 181 5.32 -26.11 -27.26
N ARG A 182 6.58 -26.08 -26.80
CA ARG A 182 7.74 -25.48 -27.47
C ARG A 182 8.84 -26.53 -27.71
N PRO A 183 9.58 -26.50 -28.84
CA PRO A 183 10.63 -27.50 -29.12
C PRO A 183 11.98 -27.06 -28.54
N ALA A 184 12.51 -27.85 -27.61
CA ALA A 184 13.71 -27.52 -26.85
C ALA A 184 14.42 -28.78 -26.30
N ARG A 185 15.75 -28.69 -26.12
CA ARG A 185 16.57 -29.74 -25.53
C ARG A 185 16.57 -29.60 -24.01
N LEU A 186 15.80 -30.45 -23.32
CA LEU A 186 15.74 -30.47 -21.86
C LEU A 186 16.97 -31.22 -21.31
N GLY A 187 17.80 -30.55 -20.49
CA GLY A 187 19.03 -31.10 -19.91
C GLY A 187 18.79 -32.08 -18.75
N VAL A 188 18.08 -33.19 -19.03
CA VAL A 188 17.66 -34.18 -18.02
C VAL A 188 18.78 -35.11 -17.54
N ASP A 189 19.74 -35.43 -18.42
CA ASP A 189 20.81 -36.39 -18.13
C ASP A 189 21.65 -35.96 -16.91
N ALA A 190 21.81 -34.64 -16.74
CA ALA A 190 22.60 -34.03 -15.66
C ALA A 190 22.02 -34.23 -14.25
N ILE A 191 20.73 -34.55 -14.12
CA ILE A 191 20.07 -34.81 -12.83
C ILE A 191 19.69 -36.28 -12.62
N GLN A 192 20.03 -37.16 -13.57
CA GLN A 192 19.61 -38.57 -13.52
C GLN A 192 20.21 -39.34 -12.32
N GLY A 193 21.38 -38.91 -11.82
CA GLY A 193 22.01 -39.47 -10.62
C GLY A 193 21.47 -38.91 -9.29
N ASP A 194 20.78 -37.78 -9.33
CA ASP A 194 20.34 -37.03 -8.13
C ASP A 194 18.91 -37.42 -7.67
N LEU A 195 18.24 -38.34 -8.41
CA LEU A 195 16.89 -38.79 -8.11
C LEU A 195 16.89 -39.91 -7.05
N PRO A 196 16.01 -39.85 -6.01
CA PRO A 196 15.97 -40.86 -4.96
C PRO A 196 15.64 -42.28 -5.43
N ALA A 197 16.05 -43.27 -4.63
CA ALA A 197 15.77 -44.68 -4.89
C ALA A 197 14.26 -44.96 -5.02
N GLY A 198 13.85 -45.48 -6.17
CA GLY A 198 12.44 -45.78 -6.50
C GLY A 198 11.90 -44.98 -7.69
N PHE A 199 12.52 -43.84 -8.01
CA PHE A 199 12.42 -43.22 -9.33
C PHE A 199 13.21 -44.02 -10.37
N GLY A 200 12.74 -44.03 -11.60
CA GLY A 200 13.44 -44.60 -12.75
C GLY A 200 14.01 -43.53 -13.68
N THR A 201 14.33 -43.91 -14.91
CA THR A 201 14.93 -43.00 -15.88
C THR A 201 14.01 -41.81 -16.20
N LEU A 202 14.58 -40.60 -16.18
CA LEU A 202 14.03 -39.38 -16.74
C LEU A 202 14.58 -39.23 -18.16
N THR A 203 13.72 -39.31 -19.16
CA THR A 203 14.09 -39.20 -20.57
C THR A 203 13.54 -37.92 -21.19
N SER A 204 14.25 -37.34 -22.15
CA SER A 204 13.81 -36.16 -22.90
C SER A 204 13.85 -36.46 -24.40
N ARG A 205 12.82 -36.04 -25.14
CA ARG A 205 12.81 -36.00 -26.61
C ARG A 205 12.13 -34.74 -27.13
N ILE A 206 12.51 -34.32 -28.33
CA ILE A 206 11.73 -33.36 -29.12
C ILE A 206 10.83 -34.18 -30.04
N ASP A 207 9.57 -33.76 -30.16
CA ASP A 207 8.47 -34.49 -30.78
C ASP A 207 7.62 -33.49 -31.59
N GLY A 208 7.96 -33.33 -32.87
CA GLY A 208 7.53 -32.19 -33.68
C GLY A 208 7.94 -30.86 -33.02
N ASP A 209 7.01 -29.93 -32.95
CA ASP A 209 7.19 -28.62 -32.30
C ASP A 209 7.09 -28.67 -30.76
N THR A 210 7.08 -29.86 -30.14
CA THR A 210 6.91 -30.01 -28.69
C THR A 210 8.04 -30.76 -28.01
N SER A 211 8.31 -30.44 -26.74
CA SER A 211 9.31 -31.15 -25.92
C SER A 211 8.61 -32.11 -24.98
N VAL A 212 9.12 -33.34 -24.83
CA VAL A 212 8.53 -34.37 -23.97
C VAL A 212 9.57 -34.85 -22.97
N ALA A 213 9.31 -34.62 -21.68
CA ALA A 213 10.01 -35.27 -20.57
C ALA A 213 9.18 -36.44 -20.03
N ALA A 214 9.75 -37.64 -19.92
CA ALA A 214 9.08 -38.82 -19.39
C ALA A 214 9.88 -39.45 -18.24
N LEU A 215 9.25 -39.58 -17.08
CA LEU A 215 9.82 -40.04 -15.80
C LEU A 215 9.06 -41.26 -15.28
N THR A 216 9.76 -42.31 -14.84
CA THR A 216 9.11 -43.39 -14.08
C THR A 216 9.13 -43.06 -12.58
N ILE A 217 7.97 -43.03 -11.93
CA ILE A 217 7.83 -42.65 -10.50
C ILE A 217 7.64 -43.87 -9.58
N PRO A 218 7.86 -43.74 -8.24
CA PRO A 218 7.62 -44.82 -7.27
C PRO A 218 6.16 -45.35 -7.30
N PRO A 219 5.92 -46.60 -6.88
CA PRO A 219 4.55 -47.13 -6.79
C PRO A 219 3.80 -46.43 -5.66
N GLY A 220 2.61 -45.90 -5.94
CA GLY A 220 1.81 -45.12 -4.98
C GLY A 220 2.16 -43.62 -4.90
N ALA A 221 3.19 -43.15 -5.61
CA ALA A 221 3.49 -41.72 -5.72
C ALA A 221 2.45 -40.98 -6.57
N GLU A 222 2.25 -39.70 -6.29
CA GLU A 222 1.40 -38.77 -7.03
C GLU A 222 2.22 -37.59 -7.59
N PRO A 223 2.15 -37.32 -8.90
CA PRO A 223 2.80 -36.15 -9.52
C PRO A 223 1.89 -34.92 -9.50
N ARG A 224 2.43 -33.77 -9.13
CA ARG A 224 1.79 -32.45 -9.21
C ARG A 224 2.68 -31.52 -10.02
N VAL A 225 2.15 -30.94 -11.10
CA VAL A 225 2.83 -29.90 -11.87
C VAL A 225 2.23 -28.52 -11.57
N PHE A 226 3.07 -27.49 -11.55
CA PHE A 226 2.67 -26.07 -11.45
C PHE A 226 3.75 -25.14 -12.01
N THR A 227 3.42 -23.88 -12.24
CA THR A 227 4.35 -22.84 -12.72
C THR A 227 4.81 -21.90 -11.61
N SER A 228 6.02 -21.38 -11.73
CA SER A 228 6.60 -20.35 -10.86
C SER A 228 7.38 -19.36 -11.72
N GLY A 229 6.75 -18.22 -12.04
CA GLY A 229 7.20 -17.37 -13.14
C GLY A 229 7.23 -18.16 -14.46
N PRO A 230 8.30 -18.07 -15.27
CA PRO A 230 8.42 -18.87 -16.50
C PRO A 230 8.76 -20.35 -16.25
N LYS A 231 9.04 -20.75 -15.00
CA LYS A 231 9.56 -22.08 -14.66
C LYS A 231 8.42 -23.06 -14.48
N VAL A 232 8.59 -24.29 -14.97
CA VAL A 232 7.65 -25.39 -14.72
C VAL A 232 8.25 -26.32 -13.67
N VAL A 233 7.45 -26.63 -12.65
CA VAL A 233 7.84 -27.41 -11.46
C VAL A 233 6.99 -28.67 -11.40
N LEU A 234 7.64 -29.82 -11.33
CA LEU A 234 7.04 -31.14 -11.14
C LEU A 234 7.45 -31.67 -9.76
N ASP A 235 6.51 -31.70 -8.82
CA ASP A 235 6.66 -32.38 -7.54
C ASP A 235 6.11 -33.80 -7.65
N VAL A 236 6.75 -34.76 -6.99
CA VAL A 236 6.31 -36.16 -6.92
C VAL A 236 6.43 -36.66 -5.49
N THR A 237 5.31 -37.09 -4.89
CA THR A 237 5.28 -37.53 -3.49
C THR A 237 6.10 -38.80 -3.25
N THR A 238 6.77 -38.87 -2.09
CA THR A 238 7.52 -40.04 -1.64
C THR A 238 6.69 -40.82 -0.60
N PRO A 239 6.14 -42.00 -0.93
CA PRO A 239 5.14 -42.66 -0.08
C PRO A 239 5.75 -43.33 1.16
N SER A 240 5.45 -42.77 2.34
CA SER A 240 5.92 -43.22 3.65
C SER A 240 4.90 -44.11 4.39
N GLY A 241 4.85 -45.40 4.05
CA GLY A 241 4.11 -46.41 4.80
C GLY A 241 2.59 -46.50 4.51
N PRO A 242 1.90 -47.56 4.99
CA PRO A 242 0.51 -47.84 4.62
C PRO A 242 -0.54 -47.40 5.67
N GLU A 243 -1.64 -46.81 5.19
CA GLU A 243 -2.86 -46.54 5.97
C GLU A 243 -4.06 -47.38 5.43
N PRO A 244 -5.01 -47.86 6.27
CA PRO A 244 -6.11 -48.72 5.84
C PRO A 244 -7.25 -48.00 5.07
N ARG A 245 -8.08 -48.75 4.32
CA ARG A 245 -9.12 -48.22 3.40
C ARG A 245 -10.58 -48.54 3.79
N PRO A 246 -11.60 -47.85 3.19
CA PRO A 246 -12.99 -47.84 3.64
C PRO A 246 -14.00 -48.69 2.82
N ALA A 247 -15.26 -48.73 3.29
CA ALA A 247 -16.50 -49.24 2.66
C ALA A 247 -17.73 -48.67 3.42
N ALA A 248 -19.01 -48.66 3.00
CA ALA A 248 -19.72 -48.69 1.70
C ALA A 248 -21.22 -48.30 1.95
N GLN A 249 -22.08 -48.18 0.92
CA GLN A 249 -23.52 -47.79 1.01
C GLN A 249 -24.46 -49.01 1.25
N ALA A 250 -25.79 -48.96 1.46
CA ALA A 250 -26.90 -47.95 1.37
C ALA A 250 -28.01 -48.31 2.43
N PRO A 251 -29.36 -48.07 2.36
CA PRO A 251 -30.27 -47.43 1.36
C PRO A 251 -31.36 -46.47 1.98
N GLU A 252 -32.58 -46.44 1.40
CA GLU A 252 -33.82 -45.67 1.75
C GLU A 252 -35.07 -46.55 1.37
N PRO A 253 -36.38 -46.14 1.43
CA PRO A 253 -37.05 -44.91 1.89
C PRO A 253 -37.96 -45.19 3.16
N PRO A 254 -39.30 -44.92 3.34
CA PRO A 254 -40.44 -44.57 2.45
C PRO A 254 -41.21 -43.26 2.83
N GLN A 255 -42.53 -43.14 2.59
CA GLN A 255 -43.33 -41.90 2.74
C GLN A 255 -44.83 -42.08 3.15
N ARG A 256 -45.47 -40.94 3.54
CA ARG A 256 -46.92 -40.57 3.46
C ARG A 256 -47.90 -41.13 4.53
N PRO A 257 -49.11 -40.54 4.75
CA PRO A 257 -49.73 -39.36 4.12
C PRO A 257 -50.32 -38.26 5.06
N ALA A 258 -51.08 -37.29 4.50
CA ALA A 258 -51.73 -36.14 5.16
C ALA A 258 -53.21 -36.42 5.60
N GLU A 259 -54.12 -35.52 6.02
CA GLU A 259 -54.57 -34.15 5.61
C GLU A 259 -55.61 -33.58 6.63
N PRO A 260 -56.41 -32.49 6.44
CA PRO A 260 -56.26 -31.16 5.81
C PRO A 260 -56.56 -29.95 6.80
N GLU A 261 -56.94 -28.79 6.23
CA GLU A 261 -57.29 -27.42 6.71
C GLU A 261 -58.32 -27.29 7.88
N GLN A 262 -58.60 -26.14 8.56
CA GLN A 262 -58.99 -24.81 8.00
C GLN A 262 -59.07 -23.62 9.04
N THR A 263 -59.07 -22.38 8.51
CA THR A 263 -59.43 -21.00 8.98
C THR A 263 -59.83 -20.63 10.44
N ALA A 264 -59.34 -19.46 10.94
CA ALA A 264 -60.02 -18.53 11.88
C ALA A 264 -59.39 -17.10 11.87
N GLU A 265 -60.07 -16.09 12.46
CA GLU A 265 -59.76 -14.63 12.41
C GLU A 265 -59.72 -13.98 13.83
N ALA A 266 -59.32 -12.70 13.98
CA ALA A 266 -59.13 -11.97 15.26
C ALA A 266 -60.43 -11.40 15.88
N PRO A 267 -60.49 -10.99 17.19
CA PRO A 267 -60.07 -9.61 17.60
C PRO A 267 -59.70 -9.35 19.10
N GLY A 268 -59.15 -8.16 19.41
CA GLY A 268 -59.61 -7.30 20.56
C GLY A 268 -58.82 -7.15 21.89
N ALA A 269 -58.27 -5.93 22.12
CA ALA A 269 -58.24 -5.01 23.31
C ALA A 269 -58.49 -5.49 24.78
N PRO A 270 -58.07 -4.77 25.88
CA PRO A 270 -57.71 -3.32 26.05
C PRO A 270 -56.24 -3.05 26.52
N GLU A 271 -55.60 -1.86 26.38
CA GLU A 271 -55.87 -0.45 26.87
C GLU A 271 -55.67 -0.27 28.41
N SER A 272 -55.18 0.85 29.02
CA SER A 272 -54.79 2.25 28.68
C SER A 272 -53.90 2.82 29.85
N PRO A 273 -53.44 4.11 30.01
CA PRO A 273 -53.44 5.34 29.18
C PRO A 273 -52.06 6.11 29.09
N ALA A 274 -52.05 7.39 28.66
CA ALA A 274 -50.86 8.28 28.43
C ALA A 274 -51.17 9.77 28.86
N PRO A 275 -50.71 10.92 28.25
CA PRO A 275 -49.51 11.33 27.46
C PRO A 275 -48.93 12.78 27.79
N SER A 276 -48.06 13.35 26.91
CA SER A 276 -47.75 14.80 26.66
C SER A 276 -46.85 15.57 27.67
N VAL A 277 -46.07 16.63 27.32
CA VAL A 277 -46.16 17.75 26.32
C VAL A 277 -44.83 18.04 25.55
N PRO A 278 -44.79 18.97 24.54
CA PRO A 278 -43.72 19.07 23.51
C PRO A 278 -42.82 20.35 23.54
N ASP A 279 -42.30 20.72 22.35
CA ASP A 279 -41.15 21.57 21.93
C ASP A 279 -41.41 23.11 21.80
N THR A 280 -40.38 23.88 21.41
CA THR A 280 -40.30 25.30 20.92
C THR A 280 -39.61 26.33 21.87
N ALA A 281 -39.09 27.43 21.31
CA ALA A 281 -37.96 28.23 21.83
C ALA A 281 -38.23 29.74 22.10
N GLU A 282 -37.14 30.47 22.45
CA GLU A 282 -36.84 31.91 22.18
C GLU A 282 -36.71 32.93 23.36
N ALA A 283 -35.61 33.71 23.30
CA ALA A 283 -35.26 35.05 23.82
C ALA A 283 -35.47 35.55 25.30
N THR A 284 -34.35 35.58 26.06
CA THR A 284 -33.70 36.76 26.73
C THR A 284 -34.46 37.58 27.84
N PRO A 285 -33.90 38.66 28.49
CA PRO A 285 -33.75 38.72 29.97
C PRO A 285 -34.41 40.01 30.60
N PRO A 286 -33.93 40.70 31.68
CA PRO A 286 -33.07 40.37 32.85
C PRO A 286 -33.68 40.82 34.23
N ALA A 287 -33.01 40.56 35.37
CA ALA A 287 -33.00 41.44 36.58
C ALA A 287 -32.02 40.98 37.70
N GLU A 288 -31.58 41.91 38.56
CA GLU A 288 -30.61 41.74 39.67
C GLU A 288 -31.25 41.35 41.03
N GLY A 289 -30.43 40.94 42.03
CA GLY A 289 -30.87 40.75 43.42
C GLY A 289 -29.75 40.34 44.41
N ALA A 290 -29.23 41.27 45.20
CA ALA A 290 -27.93 41.17 45.90
C ALA A 290 -27.91 40.62 47.36
N GLY A 291 -26.71 40.17 47.78
CA GLY A 291 -26.15 40.22 49.15
C GLY A 291 -26.38 39.03 50.11
N ASP A 292 -25.68 38.88 51.25
CA ASP A 292 -24.33 39.32 51.71
C ASP A 292 -24.06 38.73 53.13
N GLY A 293 -22.81 38.39 53.48
CA GLY A 293 -22.27 38.19 54.85
C GLY A 293 -22.80 37.03 55.74
N GLY A 294 -22.07 36.50 56.74
CA GLY A 294 -20.68 36.70 57.17
C GLY A 294 -20.39 36.07 58.57
N THR A 295 -19.11 36.00 58.97
CA THR A 295 -18.55 35.47 60.27
C THR A 295 -18.64 33.93 60.50
N GLY A 296 -17.73 33.23 61.20
CA GLY A 296 -16.36 33.56 61.69
C GLY A 296 -16.09 33.21 63.17
N THR A 297 -14.91 32.62 63.52
CA THR A 297 -14.08 32.81 64.77
C THR A 297 -13.17 31.60 65.17
N LEU A 298 -11.85 31.76 64.97
CA LEU A 298 -10.70 31.49 65.89
C LEU A 298 -10.54 30.14 66.65
N THR A 299 -9.52 29.27 66.36
CA THR A 299 -8.06 29.25 66.75
C THR A 299 -7.77 28.78 68.19
N PRO A 300 -6.52 28.38 68.58
CA PRO A 300 -5.23 28.32 67.87
C PRO A 300 -4.59 26.89 67.93
N GLU A 301 -3.28 26.60 67.74
CA GLU A 301 -2.06 27.38 67.44
C GLU A 301 -1.01 26.50 66.69
N GLU A 302 0.18 27.06 66.42
CA GLU A 302 1.42 26.43 65.88
C GLU A 302 1.40 25.90 64.42
N SER A 303 2.50 25.97 63.65
CA SER A 303 3.72 26.81 63.78
C SER A 303 4.41 27.10 62.42
N VAL A 304 5.72 27.36 62.40
CA VAL A 304 6.50 28.14 61.40
C VAL A 304 7.85 27.48 61.04
N PRO A 305 8.64 27.90 60.01
CA PRO A 305 8.45 28.99 59.01
C PRO A 305 8.76 28.59 57.52
N ASP A 306 8.72 29.60 56.61
CA ASP A 306 8.96 29.61 55.13
C ASP A 306 9.72 30.95 54.77
N PRO A 307 9.87 31.57 53.54
CA PRO A 307 9.44 31.25 52.14
C PRO A 307 10.35 31.75 50.94
N PHE A 308 9.77 31.83 49.71
CA PHE A 308 9.93 32.89 48.64
C PHE A 308 10.84 32.78 47.36
N ILE A 309 10.19 32.68 46.17
CA ILE A 309 10.15 33.57 44.94
C ILE A 309 11.44 34.09 44.21
N GLY A 310 11.39 34.17 42.85
CA GLY A 310 12.32 34.91 41.91
C GLY A 310 11.59 35.99 41.03
N PRO A 311 12.03 36.45 39.82
CA PRO A 311 13.17 36.06 38.94
C PRO A 311 13.93 37.27 38.24
N THR A 312 14.60 37.00 37.09
CA THR A 312 14.98 37.88 35.91
C THR A 312 16.27 38.77 35.83
N ASP A 313 16.80 38.82 34.59
CA ASP A 313 17.73 39.76 33.89
C ASP A 313 19.27 39.82 34.15
N GLY A 314 20.11 40.01 33.09
CA GLY A 314 21.42 40.69 33.30
C GLY A 314 22.66 40.65 32.34
N GLU A 315 22.84 39.76 31.34
CA GLU A 315 23.84 39.85 30.21
C GLU A 315 25.40 40.07 30.45
N VAL A 316 26.22 39.81 29.39
CA VAL A 316 27.60 40.29 29.07
C VAL A 316 28.89 39.57 29.62
N SER A 317 29.31 38.49 28.91
CA SER A 317 30.55 38.36 28.09
C SER A 317 32.03 38.31 28.62
N ILE A 318 32.83 37.57 27.82
CA ILE A 318 34.31 37.53 27.52
C ILE A 318 35.44 37.00 28.45
N LEU A 319 36.26 36.15 27.77
CA LEU A 319 37.74 35.97 27.78
C LEU A 319 38.43 34.75 28.46
N GLN A 320 39.49 34.29 27.78
CA GLN A 320 40.27 33.05 27.95
C GLN A 320 41.78 33.39 28.02
N PRO A 321 42.62 32.64 28.75
CA PRO A 321 43.75 31.91 28.13
C PRO A 321 44.05 30.52 28.76
N GLY A 322 44.84 29.69 28.05
CA GLY A 322 45.45 28.43 28.55
C GLY A 322 46.87 28.65 29.14
N PRO A 323 47.87 27.73 28.97
CA PRO A 323 47.89 26.47 28.18
C PRO A 323 48.67 25.26 28.81
N GLU A 324 48.83 24.15 28.04
CA GLU A 324 49.98 23.17 27.97
C GLU A 324 50.43 22.37 29.25
N ASP A 325 51.02 21.15 29.22
CA ASP A 325 51.09 19.96 28.30
C ASP A 325 51.70 18.78 29.17
N ALA A 326 52.11 17.54 28.80
CA ALA A 326 52.36 16.81 27.54
C ALA A 326 52.48 15.26 27.72
N SER A 327 52.02 14.47 26.72
CA SER A 327 52.36 13.04 26.37
C SER A 327 52.33 11.90 27.42
N GLY A 328 52.08 10.62 27.09
CA GLY A 328 51.70 9.99 25.81
C GLY A 328 51.83 8.44 25.81
N ALA A 329 51.22 7.77 24.80
CA ALA A 329 51.28 6.33 24.46
C ALA A 329 50.60 5.32 25.45
N ASP A 330 50.00 4.20 25.04
CA ASP A 330 49.79 3.61 23.69
C ASP A 330 48.62 2.59 23.67
N GLY A 331 48.10 2.23 22.48
CA GLY A 331 47.49 0.90 22.24
C GLY A 331 45.96 0.73 22.01
N VAL A 332 45.56 0.80 20.73
CA VAL A 332 44.41 0.10 20.08
C VAL A 332 42.97 0.42 20.52
N ASP A 333 42.19 1.00 19.60
CA ASP A 333 40.73 0.84 19.53
C ASP A 333 40.23 0.74 18.07
N ARG A 334 38.95 0.39 17.88
CA ARG A 334 38.23 0.26 16.60
C ARG A 334 37.24 1.42 16.44
N THR A 335 37.12 2.02 15.27
CA THR A 335 35.93 2.80 14.89
C THR A 335 35.78 2.91 13.37
N PRO A 336 34.56 3.10 12.82
CA PRO A 336 34.34 3.26 11.38
C PRO A 336 34.82 4.63 10.86
N ASN A 337 35.00 4.74 9.55
CA ASN A 337 35.51 5.93 8.86
C ASN A 337 34.42 6.99 8.58
N PRO A 338 34.43 8.18 9.21
CA PRO A 338 33.52 9.28 8.91
C PRO A 338 34.11 10.17 7.81
N ALA A 339 34.12 9.69 6.56
CA ALA A 339 34.63 10.43 5.40
C ALA A 339 33.75 10.23 4.17
N ALA A 340 32.48 10.62 4.29
CA ALA A 340 31.49 10.57 3.21
C ALA A 340 30.54 11.80 3.20
N MET A 341 30.97 12.92 3.80
CA MET A 341 30.15 14.13 3.90
C MET A 341 31.01 15.40 4.11
N ASP A 342 31.91 15.69 3.17
CA ASP A 342 32.49 17.05 2.96
C ASP A 342 33.34 17.11 1.68
N ALA A 343 32.74 17.50 0.54
CA ALA A 343 33.45 17.90 -0.70
C ALA A 343 32.49 18.42 -1.80
N VAL A 344 31.92 19.62 -1.63
CA VAL A 344 31.27 20.36 -2.74
C VAL A 344 32.06 21.63 -3.07
N ALA A 345 33.32 21.43 -3.48
CA ALA A 345 34.17 22.46 -4.06
C ALA A 345 35.28 21.83 -4.92
N GLU A 346 35.46 22.36 -6.14
CA GLU A 346 36.52 22.07 -7.11
C GLU A 346 36.76 20.61 -7.59
N GLY A 347 36.64 20.40 -8.91
CA GLY A 347 37.31 19.28 -9.60
C GLY A 347 36.56 17.93 -9.62
N GLY A 348 35.59 17.79 -10.53
CA GLY A 348 35.12 16.46 -10.95
C GLY A 348 36.26 15.61 -11.55
N PRO A 349 36.21 14.27 -11.45
CA PRO A 349 37.33 13.41 -11.84
C PRO A 349 37.63 13.51 -13.34
N ALA A 350 38.83 13.99 -13.67
CA ALA A 350 39.30 14.05 -15.05
C ALA A 350 39.36 12.66 -15.69
N LEU A 351 38.88 12.55 -16.93
CA LEU A 351 38.94 11.31 -17.72
C LEU A 351 40.39 10.81 -17.83
N ALA A 352 40.58 9.51 -17.61
CA ALA A 352 41.87 8.87 -17.84
C ALA A 352 42.20 8.91 -19.35
N PRO A 353 43.36 9.47 -19.76
CA PRO A 353 43.69 9.60 -21.17
C PRO A 353 43.83 8.23 -21.83
N GLY A 354 43.04 7.98 -22.88
CA GLY A 354 43.01 6.73 -23.64
C GLY A 354 41.63 6.07 -23.77
N ALA A 355 40.64 6.43 -22.94
CA ALA A 355 39.27 5.98 -23.13
C ALA A 355 38.68 6.44 -24.48
N GLU A 356 39.02 7.66 -24.88
CA GLU A 356 38.64 8.27 -26.16
C GLU A 356 39.29 7.58 -27.36
N ASP A 357 40.58 7.22 -27.31
CA ASP A 357 41.26 6.51 -28.40
C ASP A 357 40.67 5.08 -28.56
N ALA A 358 40.29 4.43 -27.45
CA ALA A 358 39.58 3.14 -27.49
C ALA A 358 38.13 3.23 -28.03
N ALA A 359 37.56 4.43 -28.11
CA ALA A 359 36.32 4.71 -28.83
C ALA A 359 36.60 5.07 -30.30
N ALA A 360 37.67 5.81 -30.59
CA ALA A 360 38.11 6.13 -31.95
C ALA A 360 38.45 4.87 -32.78
N ASP A 361 39.10 3.88 -32.19
CA ASP A 361 39.38 2.59 -32.83
C ASP A 361 38.10 1.79 -33.16
N ARG A 362 36.99 2.03 -32.44
CA ARG A 362 35.67 1.43 -32.75
C ARG A 362 34.89 2.25 -33.78
N LEU A 363 35.02 3.58 -33.76
CA LEU A 363 34.38 4.48 -34.73
C LEU A 363 35.02 4.41 -36.12
N THR A 364 36.28 3.95 -36.21
CA THR A 364 37.00 3.74 -37.48
C THR A 364 36.87 2.30 -38.04
N GLN A 365 36.48 1.33 -37.21
CA GLN A 365 36.15 -0.03 -37.64
C GLN A 365 34.66 -0.15 -38.00
N GLY A 366 34.35 -0.08 -39.30
CA GLY A 366 33.00 -0.32 -39.82
C GLY A 366 32.45 -1.72 -39.47
N PRO A 367 31.12 -1.91 -39.45
CA PRO A 367 30.48 -3.09 -38.87
C PRO A 367 30.84 -4.39 -39.60
N GLY A 368 31.64 -5.23 -38.93
CA GLY A 368 32.18 -6.49 -39.44
C GLY A 368 31.22 -7.68 -39.43
N GLY A 369 30.06 -7.55 -40.08
CA GLY A 369 29.20 -8.67 -40.50
C GLY A 369 28.21 -9.23 -39.46
N GLY A 370 26.91 -9.08 -39.75
CA GLY A 370 25.81 -9.68 -38.97
C GLY A 370 24.44 -9.22 -39.48
N ASP A 371 23.86 -10.00 -40.40
CA ASP A 371 22.56 -9.84 -41.07
C ASP A 371 22.28 -8.55 -41.89
N GLU A 372 21.51 -8.72 -42.96
CA GLU A 372 21.26 -7.74 -44.02
C GLU A 372 19.79 -7.28 -43.99
N ALA A 373 19.51 -6.11 -43.40
CA ALA A 373 18.17 -5.52 -43.40
C ALA A 373 18.18 -3.98 -43.52
N ALA A 374 17.37 -3.48 -44.46
CA ALA A 374 16.86 -2.09 -44.51
C ALA A 374 17.88 -0.92 -44.51
N SER A 375 18.87 -0.91 -45.41
CA SER A 375 19.45 0.38 -45.86
C SER A 375 18.50 1.10 -46.83
N PRO A 376 18.07 2.35 -46.58
CA PRO A 376 17.33 3.13 -47.57
C PRO A 376 18.24 3.47 -48.76
N ARG A 377 17.76 3.22 -49.99
CA ARG A 377 18.59 3.34 -51.20
C ARG A 377 18.86 4.80 -51.59
N GLY A 378 20.03 5.32 -51.22
CA GLY A 378 20.59 6.58 -51.73
C GLY A 378 21.99 6.38 -52.29
N SER A 379 22.15 6.34 -53.62
CA SER A 379 23.44 6.08 -54.26
C SER A 379 24.34 7.33 -54.32
N GLY A 380 25.20 7.52 -53.32
CA GLY A 380 26.21 8.58 -53.31
C GLY A 380 27.41 8.22 -52.45
N GLY A 381 28.55 7.89 -53.08
CA GLY A 381 29.78 7.47 -52.39
C GLY A 381 30.54 8.62 -51.72
N GLY A 382 29.98 9.16 -50.63
CA GLY A 382 30.65 10.12 -49.75
C GLY A 382 31.47 9.44 -48.64
N GLN A 383 32.54 10.08 -48.20
CA GLN A 383 33.18 9.75 -46.93
C GLN A 383 32.19 9.98 -45.78
N VAL A 384 32.15 9.09 -44.79
CA VAL A 384 31.42 9.31 -43.52
C VAL A 384 32.44 9.64 -42.43
N VAL A 385 32.11 10.57 -41.54
CA VAL A 385 32.97 11.02 -40.43
C VAL A 385 32.17 11.01 -39.13
N SER A 386 32.53 10.11 -38.23
CA SER A 386 31.84 9.87 -36.96
C SER A 386 32.50 10.65 -35.81
N LEU A 387 31.74 11.48 -35.10
CA LEU A 387 32.19 12.25 -33.94
C LEU A 387 31.48 11.76 -32.67
N GLY A 388 32.23 11.23 -31.71
CA GLY A 388 31.69 10.70 -30.45
C GLY A 388 31.75 11.70 -29.28
N PHE A 389 30.73 11.67 -28.42
CA PHE A 389 30.62 12.47 -27.19
C PHE A 389 30.11 11.56 -26.05
N SER A 390 30.96 11.23 -25.08
CA SER A 390 30.70 10.19 -24.07
C SER A 390 30.35 10.76 -22.69
N TRP A 391 29.22 10.32 -22.15
CA TRP A 391 28.67 10.81 -20.87
C TRP A 391 28.70 9.74 -19.77
N ASP A 392 28.72 10.20 -18.52
CA ASP A 392 28.59 9.40 -17.30
C ASP A 392 27.12 9.18 -16.88
N GLN A 393 26.24 10.06 -17.32
CA GLN A 393 24.80 10.09 -17.03
C GLN A 393 23.96 10.27 -18.32
N PRO A 394 22.63 10.02 -18.28
CA PRO A 394 21.75 10.38 -19.38
C PRO A 394 21.79 11.89 -19.67
N THR A 395 22.13 12.24 -20.91
CA THR A 395 22.31 13.62 -21.39
C THR A 395 21.48 13.83 -22.66
N ALA A 396 20.74 14.92 -22.72
CA ALA A 396 19.94 15.34 -23.86
C ALA A 396 20.79 16.12 -24.87
N ALA A 397 20.46 16.02 -26.17
CA ALA A 397 21.23 16.66 -27.25
C ALA A 397 20.36 17.50 -28.19
N ALA A 398 20.95 18.53 -28.80
CA ALA A 398 20.41 19.26 -29.95
C ALA A 398 21.52 19.50 -31.00
N VAL A 399 21.17 19.37 -32.28
CA VAL A 399 22.11 19.52 -33.41
C VAL A 399 21.45 20.28 -34.56
N PHE A 400 22.02 21.43 -34.93
CA PHE A 400 21.44 22.36 -35.89
C PHE A 400 22.51 23.17 -36.64
N ARG A 401 22.10 23.93 -37.67
CA ARG A 401 22.99 24.85 -38.39
C ARG A 401 22.60 26.30 -38.21
N ARG A 402 23.58 27.16 -37.93
CA ARG A 402 23.40 28.60 -37.71
C ARG A 402 24.71 29.33 -37.99
N ALA A 403 24.64 30.51 -38.61
CA ALA A 403 25.79 31.34 -39.03
C ALA A 403 26.88 30.59 -39.85
N GLY A 404 26.50 29.52 -40.58
CA GLY A 404 27.43 28.67 -41.34
C GLY A 404 28.12 27.57 -40.53
N TYR A 405 28.03 27.61 -39.20
CA TYR A 405 28.51 26.54 -38.31
C TYR A 405 27.47 25.43 -38.18
N LEU A 406 27.94 24.21 -37.92
CA LEU A 406 27.16 23.14 -37.29
C LEU A 406 27.34 23.28 -35.78
N TRP A 407 26.24 23.25 -35.04
CA TRP A 407 26.19 23.37 -33.59
C TRP A 407 25.74 22.04 -33.00
N VAL A 408 26.42 21.60 -31.94
CA VAL A 408 26.09 20.43 -31.12
C VAL A 408 26.00 20.93 -29.68
N VAL A 409 24.84 20.73 -29.04
CA VAL A 409 24.53 21.28 -27.71
C VAL A 409 24.01 20.15 -26.82
N PHE A 410 24.49 20.10 -25.58
CA PHE A 410 24.07 19.15 -24.57
C PHE A 410 23.64 19.86 -23.28
N ASP A 411 22.65 19.30 -22.57
CA ASP A 411 22.08 19.88 -21.35
C ASP A 411 22.93 19.67 -20.08
N ARG A 412 24.14 19.10 -20.22
CA ARG A 412 25.13 18.84 -19.17
C ARG A 412 26.49 19.45 -19.54
N PHE A 413 27.31 19.79 -18.55
CA PHE A 413 28.66 20.35 -18.74
C PHE A 413 29.76 19.28 -18.72
N GLN A 414 30.65 19.32 -19.71
CA GLN A 414 31.87 18.52 -19.83
C GLN A 414 32.88 19.30 -20.70
N GLU A 415 34.19 19.10 -20.49
CA GLU A 415 35.22 19.58 -21.42
C GLU A 415 35.55 18.50 -22.47
N VAL A 416 35.61 18.87 -23.75
CA VAL A 416 35.68 17.93 -24.88
C VAL A 416 37.07 17.97 -25.55
N ASP A 417 37.70 16.83 -25.90
CA ASP A 417 38.94 16.85 -26.70
C ASP A 417 38.67 17.33 -28.14
N LEU A 418 38.75 18.64 -28.33
CA LEU A 418 38.72 19.31 -29.64
C LEU A 418 39.83 18.79 -30.57
N GLY A 419 40.94 18.29 -30.01
CA GLY A 419 41.99 17.58 -30.73
C GLY A 419 41.50 16.26 -31.31
N LEU A 420 40.86 15.40 -30.51
CA LEU A 420 40.25 14.14 -30.95
C LEU A 420 39.20 14.40 -32.02
N LEU A 421 38.27 15.32 -31.79
CA LEU A 421 37.25 15.67 -32.78
C LEU A 421 37.87 16.15 -34.11
N ARG A 422 39.03 16.81 -34.06
CA ARG A 422 39.79 17.20 -35.25
C ARG A 422 40.58 16.05 -35.89
N ARG A 423 41.04 15.05 -35.12
CA ARG A 423 41.66 13.81 -35.61
C ARG A 423 40.64 12.91 -36.31
N LEU A 424 39.45 12.73 -35.72
CA LEU A 424 38.32 12.00 -36.30
C LEU A 424 37.71 12.76 -37.49
N GLY A 425 37.65 14.09 -37.40
CA GLY A 425 37.03 14.98 -38.38
C GLY A 425 37.75 15.14 -39.73
N VAL A 426 38.88 14.46 -39.97
CA VAL A 426 39.78 14.74 -41.09
C VAL A 426 39.09 14.67 -42.46
N GLY A 427 39.21 15.77 -43.22
CA GLY A 427 38.63 15.94 -44.55
C GLY A 427 37.25 16.60 -44.55
N VAL A 428 36.47 16.47 -43.46
CA VAL A 428 35.12 17.01 -43.35
C VAL A 428 35.05 18.22 -42.40
N VAL A 429 35.63 18.12 -41.20
CA VAL A 429 35.68 19.20 -40.20
C VAL A 429 36.89 20.09 -40.47
N ARG A 430 36.68 21.41 -40.51
CA ARG A 430 37.70 22.43 -40.82
C ARG A 430 38.17 23.17 -39.56
N SER A 431 37.21 23.63 -38.78
CA SER A 431 37.38 24.15 -37.41
C SER A 431 36.38 23.49 -36.46
N VAL A 432 36.74 23.37 -35.19
CA VAL A 432 35.88 22.93 -34.09
C VAL A 432 36.33 23.67 -32.83
N GLU A 433 35.37 24.17 -32.05
CA GLU A 433 35.61 24.88 -30.79
C GLU A 433 34.45 24.68 -29.81
N GLN A 434 34.75 24.71 -28.51
CA GLN A 434 33.76 24.66 -27.44
C GLN A 434 33.48 26.08 -26.93
N VAL A 435 32.21 26.46 -26.86
CA VAL A 435 31.76 27.76 -26.31
C VAL A 435 31.22 27.52 -24.90
N ARG A 436 31.83 28.13 -23.89
CA ARG A 436 31.32 28.06 -22.50
C ARG A 436 30.11 28.97 -22.33
N ILE A 437 28.94 28.39 -22.09
CA ILE A 437 27.66 29.10 -21.89
C ILE A 437 27.02 28.58 -20.59
N GLY A 438 27.13 29.39 -19.54
CA GLY A 438 26.79 28.99 -18.17
C GLY A 438 27.69 27.87 -17.60
N PRO A 439 27.41 27.41 -16.38
CA PRO A 439 28.16 26.33 -15.73
C PRO A 439 27.66 24.92 -16.09
N ASN A 440 26.49 24.80 -16.73
CA ASN A 440 25.72 23.54 -16.78
C ASN A 440 25.50 22.96 -18.19
N SER A 441 26.03 23.56 -19.26
CA SER A 441 25.78 23.10 -20.64
C SER A 441 27.06 22.99 -21.47
N THR A 442 27.09 22.04 -22.41
CA THR A 442 28.22 21.82 -23.33
C THR A 442 27.80 22.20 -24.72
N LEU A 443 28.48 23.18 -25.32
CA LEU A 443 28.21 23.63 -26.67
C LEU A 443 29.48 23.57 -27.51
N VAL A 444 29.46 22.77 -28.57
CA VAL A 444 30.53 22.64 -29.56
C VAL A 444 30.03 23.14 -30.89
N ARG A 445 30.73 24.10 -31.50
CA ARG A 445 30.44 24.59 -32.86
C ARG A 445 31.59 24.27 -33.79
N MET A 446 31.28 23.92 -35.04
CA MET A 446 32.25 23.46 -36.02
C MET A 446 31.91 23.88 -37.45
N THR A 447 32.91 24.15 -38.28
CA THR A 447 32.71 24.36 -39.72
C THR A 447 33.02 23.07 -40.47
N THR A 448 32.13 22.68 -41.39
CA THR A 448 32.25 21.45 -42.18
C THR A 448 32.46 21.75 -43.66
N ALA A 449 32.82 20.73 -44.44
CA ALA A 449 32.68 20.76 -45.89
C ALA A 449 31.21 21.00 -46.31
N PRO A 450 30.94 21.71 -47.43
CA PRO A 450 29.59 21.92 -47.94
C PRO A 450 28.87 20.60 -48.25
N GLY A 451 27.55 20.57 -48.03
CA GLY A 451 26.72 19.38 -48.28
C GLY A 451 26.80 18.27 -47.22
N TYR A 452 27.80 18.30 -46.34
CA TYR A 452 27.86 17.36 -45.22
C TYR A 452 26.89 17.78 -44.10
N ASN A 453 26.04 16.85 -43.65
CA ASN A 453 25.08 17.06 -42.57
C ASN A 453 25.04 15.85 -41.64
N PRO A 454 24.73 16.04 -40.35
CA PRO A 454 24.71 14.99 -39.35
C PRO A 454 23.55 14.02 -39.54
N SER A 455 23.83 12.73 -39.39
CA SER A 455 22.90 11.79 -38.75
C SER A 455 23.32 11.60 -37.29
N LEU A 456 22.43 11.13 -36.43
CA LEU A 456 22.73 10.86 -35.03
C LEU A 456 22.43 9.40 -34.68
N ARG A 457 23.26 8.81 -33.82
CA ARG A 457 22.99 7.53 -33.15
C ARG A 457 23.51 7.55 -31.72
N ARG A 458 23.03 6.61 -30.91
CA ARG A 458 23.37 6.50 -29.49
C ARG A 458 23.75 5.07 -29.14
N ASP A 459 24.85 4.91 -28.40
CA ASP A 459 25.35 3.64 -27.89
C ASP A 459 25.50 3.76 -26.37
N GLY A 460 24.45 3.37 -25.63
CA GLY A 460 24.32 3.61 -24.19
C GLY A 460 24.32 5.10 -23.84
N LEU A 461 25.46 5.60 -23.34
CA LEU A 461 25.71 7.01 -22.99
C LEU A 461 26.67 7.73 -23.96
N LEU A 462 27.11 7.04 -25.02
CA LEU A 462 27.84 7.66 -26.13
C LEU A 462 26.84 8.21 -27.15
N TRP A 463 26.82 9.53 -27.32
CA TRP A 463 26.22 10.16 -28.51
C TRP A 463 27.23 10.12 -29.66
N VAL A 464 26.80 9.75 -30.86
CA VAL A 464 27.62 9.81 -32.07
C VAL A 464 26.92 10.63 -33.16
N VAL A 465 27.65 11.58 -33.73
CA VAL A 465 27.23 12.44 -34.82
C VAL A 465 27.98 12.02 -36.09
N ASP A 466 27.29 11.35 -37.00
CA ASP A 466 27.86 10.84 -38.26
C ASP A 466 27.64 11.87 -39.38
N LEU A 467 28.71 12.56 -39.78
CA LEU A 467 28.70 13.57 -40.84
C LEU A 467 28.86 12.91 -42.22
N MET A 468 27.86 13.06 -43.09
CA MET A 468 27.85 12.52 -44.46
C MET A 468 27.14 13.46 -45.44
N GLN A 469 27.30 13.26 -46.75
CA GLN A 469 26.66 14.12 -47.76
C GLN A 469 25.16 13.80 -47.91
N GLN A 470 24.33 14.61 -47.27
CA GLN A 470 22.86 14.44 -47.23
C GLN A 470 22.16 15.79 -46.98
N PRO A 471 20.85 15.95 -47.27
CA PRO A 471 20.10 17.13 -46.82
C PRO A 471 20.03 17.19 -45.29
N MET A 472 19.98 18.40 -44.73
CA MET A 472 19.73 18.60 -43.29
C MET A 472 18.26 18.27 -42.98
N ARG A 473 17.99 17.12 -42.35
CA ARG A 473 16.66 16.70 -41.87
C ARG A 473 16.81 15.83 -40.61
N PRO A 474 15.83 15.87 -39.69
CA PRO A 474 15.69 14.87 -38.62
C PRO A 474 15.09 13.58 -39.17
N GLU A 475 15.18 12.49 -38.41
CA GLU A 475 14.47 11.24 -38.70
C GLU A 475 12.98 11.37 -38.39
N HIS A 476 12.67 12.04 -37.27
CA HIS A 476 11.33 12.23 -36.71
C HIS A 476 11.03 13.73 -36.58
N PRO A 477 10.26 14.32 -37.51
CA PRO A 477 9.89 15.74 -37.44
C PRO A 477 8.98 16.04 -36.23
N ILE A 478 9.39 16.98 -35.37
CA ILE A 478 8.59 17.49 -34.26
C ILE A 478 7.41 18.27 -34.84
N ASN A 479 6.18 17.81 -34.55
CA ASN A 479 4.97 18.51 -34.94
C ASN A 479 4.72 19.72 -34.03
N VAL A 480 5.25 20.89 -34.41
CA VAL A 480 4.99 22.16 -33.72
C VAL A 480 3.52 22.54 -33.88
N GLN A 481 2.75 22.45 -32.79
CA GLN A 481 1.32 22.72 -32.76
C GLN A 481 1.07 24.13 -32.20
N PRO A 482 0.44 25.05 -32.95
CA PRO A 482 -0.16 26.21 -32.33
C PRO A 482 -1.27 25.78 -31.35
N GLN A 483 -1.42 26.50 -30.25
CA GLN A 483 -2.59 26.42 -29.37
C GLN A 483 -3.12 27.84 -29.23
N VAL A 484 -4.15 28.18 -30.03
CA VAL A 484 -4.68 29.55 -30.13
C VAL A 484 -5.60 29.92 -28.97
N ARG A 485 -6.26 28.92 -28.37
CA ARG A 485 -7.08 29.06 -27.15
C ARG A 485 -6.41 28.25 -26.04
N SER A 486 -5.99 28.88 -24.96
CA SER A 486 -5.36 28.20 -23.82
C SER A 486 -5.57 28.99 -22.53
N PRO A 487 -5.50 28.35 -21.34
CA PRO A 487 -5.74 29.03 -20.06
C PRO A 487 -4.85 30.24 -19.76
N VAL A 488 -3.73 30.39 -20.48
CA VAL A 488 -2.74 31.48 -20.38
C VAL A 488 -2.62 32.29 -21.68
N GLY A 489 -3.61 32.18 -22.57
CA GLY A 489 -3.58 32.77 -23.93
C GLY A 489 -2.80 31.93 -24.94
N PRO A 490 -2.57 32.45 -26.16
CA PRO A 490 -2.02 31.66 -27.27
C PRO A 490 -0.55 31.24 -27.08
N ARG A 491 -0.20 30.00 -27.49
CA ARG A 491 1.18 29.47 -27.40
C ARG A 491 1.54 28.49 -28.53
N LEU A 492 2.78 28.00 -28.55
CA LEU A 492 3.19 26.86 -29.38
C LEU A 492 3.57 25.67 -28.48
N LEU A 493 2.92 24.52 -28.69
CA LEU A 493 3.25 23.24 -28.08
C LEU A 493 4.19 22.43 -28.97
N LEU A 494 5.25 21.89 -28.38
CA LEU A 494 6.15 20.90 -28.96
C LEU A 494 5.93 19.57 -28.19
N PRO A 495 5.21 18.59 -28.76
CA PRO A 495 4.97 17.30 -28.12
C PRO A 495 6.24 16.45 -28.18
N VAL A 496 7.05 16.52 -27.12
CA VAL A 496 8.32 15.82 -26.98
C VAL A 496 8.39 15.17 -25.60
N ILE A 497 8.89 13.94 -25.52
CA ILE A 497 8.98 13.20 -24.25
C ILE A 497 10.36 13.43 -23.64
N GLU A 498 10.41 13.74 -22.34
CA GLU A 498 11.66 14.04 -21.62
C GLU A 498 12.49 15.14 -22.32
N GLY A 499 11.89 16.33 -22.46
CA GLY A 499 12.58 17.49 -22.98
C GLY A 499 13.67 17.96 -22.03
N GLY A 500 14.92 18.00 -22.50
CA GLY A 500 16.07 18.41 -21.70
C GLY A 500 16.04 19.88 -21.30
N ARG A 501 16.95 20.28 -20.39
CA ARG A 501 17.01 21.66 -19.91
C ARG A 501 17.18 22.65 -21.07
N VAL A 502 16.30 23.63 -21.17
CA VAL A 502 16.40 24.73 -22.14
C VAL A 502 17.71 25.51 -21.89
N VAL A 503 18.52 25.65 -22.94
CA VAL A 503 19.80 26.37 -22.90
C VAL A 503 19.64 27.71 -23.62
N PRO A 504 19.65 28.86 -22.92
CA PRO A 504 19.74 30.17 -23.56
C PRO A 504 21.17 30.40 -24.07
N VAL A 505 21.30 30.60 -25.37
CA VAL A 505 22.57 30.80 -26.09
C VAL A 505 22.62 32.21 -26.66
N ARG A 506 23.81 32.82 -26.64
CA ARG A 506 24.12 34.04 -27.40
C ARG A 506 25.06 33.69 -28.55
N ASP A 507 24.72 34.10 -29.77
CA ASP A 507 25.54 33.83 -30.95
C ASP A 507 26.81 34.70 -30.96
N PRO A 508 28.03 34.13 -31.00
CA PRO A 508 29.26 34.93 -31.02
C PRO A 508 29.50 35.70 -32.34
N GLU A 509 28.88 35.29 -33.46
CA GLU A 509 29.03 35.95 -34.76
C GLU A 509 27.93 36.99 -35.01
N LEU A 510 26.68 36.67 -34.59
CA LEU A 510 25.50 37.49 -34.84
C LEU A 510 25.13 38.40 -33.66
N GLY A 511 25.57 38.06 -32.44
CA GLY A 511 25.40 38.87 -31.22
C GLY A 511 24.01 38.81 -30.57
N ASP A 512 23.04 38.15 -31.19
CA ASP A 512 21.68 37.95 -30.71
C ASP A 512 21.54 36.70 -29.81
N GLN A 513 20.38 36.56 -29.15
CA GLN A 513 20.07 35.45 -28.27
C GLN A 513 19.03 34.51 -28.88
N PHE A 514 19.16 33.22 -28.57
CA PHE A 514 18.21 32.18 -28.97
C PHE A 514 18.20 31.06 -27.93
N PHE A 515 17.11 30.31 -27.85
CA PHE A 515 17.00 29.16 -26.95
C PHE A 515 17.23 27.86 -27.73
N VAL A 516 17.87 26.90 -27.08
CA VAL A 516 18.06 25.54 -27.57
C VAL A 516 17.31 24.61 -26.63
N LEU A 517 16.55 23.66 -27.19
CA LEU A 517 15.89 22.57 -26.49
C LEU A 517 16.59 21.25 -26.86
N PRO A 518 17.54 20.75 -26.05
CA PRO A 518 18.08 19.41 -26.17
C PRO A 518 16.99 18.37 -25.88
N LEU A 519 17.00 17.23 -26.58
CA LEU A 519 16.08 16.11 -26.37
C LEU A 519 16.83 14.81 -26.09
N ILE A 520 16.27 13.96 -25.24
CA ILE A 520 16.78 12.61 -24.96
C ILE A 520 16.39 11.63 -26.09
N GLN A 521 15.20 11.82 -26.69
CA GLN A 521 14.70 11.05 -27.82
C GLN A 521 15.57 11.23 -29.07
N LEU A 522 16.10 10.13 -29.62
CA LEU A 522 16.98 10.15 -30.79
C LEU A 522 16.23 10.52 -32.08
N GLY A 523 16.89 11.28 -32.96
CA GLY A 523 16.42 11.60 -34.31
C GLY A 523 15.26 12.60 -34.37
N HIS A 524 14.84 13.15 -33.23
CA HIS A 524 13.71 14.09 -33.13
C HIS A 524 14.18 15.53 -33.35
N GLY A 525 13.62 16.23 -34.34
CA GLY A 525 14.01 17.62 -34.64
C GLY A 525 12.97 18.40 -35.46
N VAL A 526 13.16 19.71 -35.63
CA VAL A 526 12.23 20.59 -36.34
C VAL A 526 12.44 20.45 -37.86
N PHE A 527 11.40 20.03 -38.59
CA PHE A 527 11.35 20.09 -40.04
C PHE A 527 9.90 20.15 -40.56
N PRO A 528 9.57 20.98 -41.58
CA PRO A 528 10.39 22.05 -42.14
C PRO A 528 10.62 23.18 -41.13
N GLU A 529 11.39 24.19 -41.51
CA GLU A 529 11.48 25.45 -40.75
C GLU A 529 10.08 26.06 -40.54
N ARG A 530 9.82 26.56 -39.32
CA ARG A 530 8.58 27.26 -38.97
C ARG A 530 8.90 28.71 -38.62
N THR A 531 8.27 29.64 -39.33
CA THR A 531 8.30 31.08 -39.02
C THR A 531 6.91 31.50 -38.55
N PHE A 532 6.86 32.07 -37.35
CA PHE A 532 5.69 32.74 -36.78
C PHE A 532 6.02 34.25 -36.65
N PRO A 533 5.05 35.12 -36.28
CA PRO A 533 5.30 36.56 -36.16
C PRO A 533 6.47 36.91 -35.22
N GLU A 534 6.49 36.34 -34.01
CA GLU A 534 7.45 36.66 -32.95
C GLU A 534 8.58 35.63 -32.76
N VAL A 535 8.58 34.53 -33.51
CA VAL A 535 9.54 33.43 -33.30
C VAL A 535 9.84 32.65 -34.58
N THR A 536 11.06 32.11 -34.69
CA THR A 536 11.49 31.24 -35.80
C THR A 536 12.15 29.98 -35.27
N LEU A 537 11.67 28.82 -35.72
CA LEU A 537 12.24 27.52 -35.42
C LEU A 537 12.92 26.98 -36.70
N PRO A 538 14.25 27.13 -36.84
CA PRO A 538 14.99 26.67 -38.01
C PRO A 538 15.06 25.14 -38.07
N VAL A 539 15.46 24.59 -39.23
CA VAL A 539 15.65 23.14 -39.37
C VAL A 539 16.77 22.63 -38.45
N THR A 540 16.44 21.61 -37.66
CA THR A 540 17.39 20.87 -36.82
C THR A 540 17.46 19.40 -37.26
N ALA A 541 18.54 18.69 -36.89
CA ALA A 541 18.65 17.24 -37.04
C ALA A 541 18.32 16.51 -35.72
N GLN A 542 18.48 17.21 -34.60
CA GLN A 542 18.17 16.75 -33.24
C GLN A 542 17.78 17.97 -32.40
N GLY A 543 16.82 17.82 -31.48
CA GLY A 543 16.34 18.89 -30.60
C GLY A 543 15.57 19.98 -31.32
N ALA A 544 15.16 21.03 -30.62
CA ALA A 544 14.59 22.23 -31.22
C ALA A 544 15.47 23.46 -30.95
N VAL A 545 15.32 24.48 -31.81
CA VAL A 545 15.92 25.80 -31.63
C VAL A 545 14.82 26.83 -31.77
N VAL A 546 14.86 27.84 -30.92
CA VAL A 546 13.84 28.89 -30.83
C VAL A 546 14.57 30.23 -30.95
N ILE A 547 14.44 30.87 -32.11
CA ILE A 547 15.00 32.20 -32.38
C ILE A 547 13.90 33.23 -32.09
N PRO A 548 13.95 33.97 -30.98
CA PRO A 548 12.98 35.02 -30.68
C PRO A 548 13.15 36.20 -31.66
N ARG A 549 12.04 36.88 -31.93
CA ARG A 549 11.98 38.18 -32.63
C ARG A 549 11.43 39.29 -31.72
N SER A 550 11.21 38.96 -30.45
CA SER A 550 10.52 39.74 -29.42
C SER A 550 11.13 39.33 -28.08
N ASP A 551 11.48 40.31 -27.23
CA ASP A 551 12.25 40.04 -25.99
C ASP A 551 11.41 39.36 -24.89
N ARG A 552 10.08 39.26 -25.08
CA ARG A 552 9.12 38.63 -24.16
C ARG A 552 8.94 37.11 -24.32
N ILE A 553 9.70 36.47 -25.22
CA ILE A 553 9.55 35.04 -25.52
C ILE A 553 10.16 34.20 -24.38
N GLU A 554 9.34 33.36 -23.77
CA GLU A 554 9.77 32.31 -22.85
C GLU A 554 9.68 30.93 -23.52
N VAL A 555 10.60 30.03 -23.14
CA VAL A 555 10.65 28.65 -23.64
C VAL A 555 10.84 27.73 -22.44
N ARG A 556 9.89 26.83 -22.23
CA ARG A 556 9.88 25.90 -21.11
C ARG A 556 9.89 24.45 -21.59
N SER A 557 10.40 23.55 -20.75
CA SER A 557 10.51 22.13 -21.04
C SER A 557 10.18 21.31 -19.81
N SER A 558 9.52 20.18 -20.03
CA SER A 558 9.03 19.27 -19.00
C SER A 558 9.13 17.81 -19.48
N ARG A 559 8.56 16.86 -18.73
CA ARG A 559 8.50 15.46 -19.16
C ARG A 559 7.42 15.19 -20.20
N SER A 560 6.30 15.93 -20.15
CA SER A 560 5.13 15.75 -21.05
C SER A 560 5.23 16.56 -22.35
N GLY A 561 6.01 17.65 -22.36
CA GLY A 561 6.23 18.46 -23.55
C GLY A 561 7.14 19.66 -23.31
N ALA A 562 7.34 20.44 -24.37
CA ALA A 562 7.94 21.78 -24.29
C ALA A 562 6.99 22.82 -24.88
N GLU A 563 7.00 24.03 -24.35
CA GLU A 563 6.19 25.14 -24.84
C GLU A 563 7.05 26.36 -25.19
N ILE A 564 6.53 27.16 -26.11
CA ILE A 564 7.01 28.51 -26.41
C ILE A 564 5.82 29.44 -26.16
N THR A 565 6.00 30.39 -25.25
CA THR A 565 4.96 31.32 -24.81
C THR A 565 5.54 32.72 -24.65
N ALA A 566 4.72 33.66 -24.19
CA ALA A 566 5.11 35.01 -23.81
C ALA A 566 4.13 35.56 -22.77
N ASP A 567 4.55 36.58 -22.01
CA ASP A 567 3.65 37.37 -21.15
C ASP A 567 2.47 37.92 -21.98
N GLY A 568 1.24 37.55 -21.63
CA GLY A 568 0.01 37.84 -22.40
C GLY A 568 -0.22 36.99 -23.66
N GLY A 569 0.53 35.91 -23.86
CA GLY A 569 0.39 34.97 -24.99
C GLY A 569 0.95 35.46 -26.33
N LEU A 570 1.29 34.55 -27.23
CA LEU A 570 1.94 34.81 -28.52
C LEU A 570 1.01 35.45 -29.56
N THR A 571 1.54 36.36 -30.38
CA THR A 571 0.84 36.79 -31.60
C THR A 571 0.92 35.70 -32.67
N LEU A 572 -0.15 34.93 -32.85
CA LEU A 572 -0.29 33.93 -33.92
C LEU A 572 -1.09 34.50 -35.11
N SER A 573 -0.80 34.09 -36.34
CA SER A 573 -1.47 34.68 -37.50
C SER A 573 -2.86 34.05 -37.77
N PRO A 574 -3.79 34.79 -38.41
CA PRO A 574 -5.07 34.22 -38.83
C PRO A 574 -4.94 33.05 -39.82
N GLU A 575 -3.83 32.93 -40.56
CA GLU A 575 -3.60 31.77 -41.44
C GLU A 575 -3.06 30.55 -40.68
N ASP A 576 -2.31 30.72 -39.59
CA ASP A 576 -1.95 29.61 -38.69
C ASP A 576 -3.22 29.04 -38.02
N ASN A 577 -4.09 29.94 -37.54
CA ASN A 577 -5.40 29.61 -36.98
C ASN A 577 -6.31 28.92 -38.03
N ARG A 578 -6.20 29.34 -39.31
CA ARG A 578 -6.89 28.69 -40.44
C ARG A 578 -6.28 27.33 -40.80
N LEU A 579 -4.97 27.14 -40.68
CA LEU A 579 -4.31 25.84 -40.88
C LEU A 579 -4.69 24.85 -39.77
N GLN A 580 -4.85 25.32 -38.53
CA GLN A 580 -5.35 24.50 -37.44
C GLN A 580 -6.80 24.09 -37.66
N THR A 581 -7.71 25.02 -37.96
CA THR A 581 -9.13 24.69 -38.30
C THR A 581 -9.30 23.93 -39.62
N LEU A 582 -8.29 23.92 -40.51
CA LEU A 582 -8.24 23.04 -41.69
C LEU A 582 -7.66 21.64 -41.38
N ALA A 583 -6.93 21.48 -40.29
CA ALA A 583 -6.49 20.18 -39.78
C ALA A 583 -7.58 19.53 -38.90
N THR A 584 -8.29 20.33 -38.09
CA THR A 584 -9.39 19.89 -37.22
C THR A 584 -10.76 19.95 -37.91
N LEU A 585 -10.86 19.52 -39.18
CA LEU A 585 -12.12 19.54 -39.98
C LEU A 585 -13.20 18.52 -39.54
N GLY A 586 -13.31 18.29 -38.23
CA GLY A 586 -14.46 17.67 -37.57
C GLY A 586 -14.98 18.49 -36.37
N GLU A 587 -14.16 19.38 -35.80
CA GLU A 587 -14.43 20.09 -34.54
C GLU A 587 -14.23 21.60 -34.73
N GLY A 588 -15.24 22.39 -34.37
CA GLY A 588 -15.24 23.84 -34.50
C GLY A 588 -14.45 24.55 -33.40
N ALA A 589 -14.48 25.89 -33.41
CA ALA A 589 -14.04 26.66 -32.24
C ALA A 589 -14.89 26.29 -31.01
N LEU A 590 -14.28 26.22 -29.82
CA LEU A 590 -14.90 25.70 -28.59
C LEU A 590 -16.32 26.26 -28.40
N GLN A 591 -17.28 25.37 -28.17
CA GLN A 591 -18.68 25.73 -28.02
C GLN A 591 -18.94 26.28 -26.62
N GLU A 592 -18.95 27.61 -26.55
CA GLU A 592 -19.28 28.41 -25.37
C GLU A 592 -20.82 28.54 -25.22
N VAL A 593 -21.32 28.23 -24.02
CA VAL A 593 -22.72 28.34 -23.56
C VAL A 593 -22.86 29.35 -22.41
N PHE A 594 -21.76 29.66 -21.72
CA PHE A 594 -21.69 30.70 -20.71
C PHE A 594 -21.15 32.02 -21.28
N ASP A 595 -21.69 33.13 -20.80
CA ASP A 595 -21.22 34.50 -21.06
C ASP A 595 -21.12 35.18 -19.69
N ILE A 596 -20.21 34.68 -18.85
CA ILE A 596 -20.11 35.09 -17.44
C ILE A 596 -19.83 36.60 -17.33
N PRO A 597 -18.94 37.21 -18.14
CA PRO A 597 -18.75 38.67 -18.14
C PRO A 597 -20.01 39.45 -18.57
N GLY A 598 -20.72 39.04 -19.63
CA GLY A 598 -21.93 39.72 -20.11
C GLY A 598 -23.17 39.53 -19.22
N TRP A 599 -23.17 38.51 -18.34
CA TRP A 599 -24.26 38.26 -17.39
C TRP A 599 -24.19 39.13 -16.13
N ARG A 600 -23.02 39.68 -15.80
CA ARG A 600 -22.83 40.65 -14.69
C ARG A 600 -23.64 41.92 -14.90
N ARG A 601 -23.33 42.69 -15.95
CA ARG A 601 -24.00 43.94 -16.34
C ARG A 601 -23.85 45.11 -15.36
N GLU A 602 -23.10 44.96 -14.26
CA GLU A 602 -22.59 46.11 -13.53
C GLU A 602 -21.62 46.92 -14.40
N ASP A 603 -21.61 48.23 -14.20
CA ASP A 603 -20.64 49.16 -14.76
C ASP A 603 -20.38 50.32 -13.78
N ASP A 604 -19.51 51.27 -14.14
CA ASP A 604 -19.19 52.44 -13.31
C ASP A 604 -20.41 53.30 -12.91
N ALA A 605 -21.56 53.12 -13.57
CA ALA A 605 -22.80 53.85 -13.32
C ALA A 605 -23.90 53.00 -12.66
N THR A 606 -23.78 51.67 -12.65
CA THR A 606 -24.87 50.73 -12.34
C THR A 606 -24.41 49.68 -11.32
N SER A 607 -24.92 49.76 -10.09
CA SER A 607 -24.55 48.81 -9.04
C SER A 607 -25.23 47.45 -9.22
N PHE A 608 -24.59 46.38 -8.70
CA PHE A 608 -25.20 45.04 -8.55
C PHE A 608 -26.62 45.12 -8.02
N ASP A 609 -26.83 46.01 -7.05
CA ASP A 609 -28.10 46.12 -6.35
C ASP A 609 -29.20 46.71 -7.24
N ASP A 610 -28.85 47.49 -8.26
CA ASP A 610 -29.78 48.09 -9.21
C ASP A 610 -30.08 47.15 -10.38
N VAL A 611 -29.06 46.48 -10.94
CA VAL A 611 -29.26 45.39 -11.92
C VAL A 611 -30.15 44.28 -11.32
N ARG A 612 -29.92 43.93 -10.05
CA ARG A 612 -30.74 42.98 -9.29
C ARG A 612 -32.21 43.41 -9.19
N LYS A 613 -32.48 44.69 -8.85
CA LYS A 613 -33.85 45.24 -8.75
C LYS A 613 -34.55 45.20 -10.11
N ASP A 614 -33.87 45.60 -11.18
CA ASP A 614 -34.43 45.64 -12.54
C ASP A 614 -34.73 44.24 -13.08
N LEU A 615 -33.86 43.26 -12.85
CA LEU A 615 -34.12 41.86 -13.21
C LEU A 615 -35.28 41.25 -12.39
N GLN A 616 -35.36 41.53 -11.09
CA GLN A 616 -36.49 41.10 -10.26
C GLN A 616 -37.81 41.75 -10.72
N TYR A 617 -37.79 43.03 -11.06
CA TYR A 617 -38.95 43.75 -11.60
C TYR A 617 -39.37 43.20 -12.96
N ALA A 618 -38.42 42.90 -13.85
CA ALA A 618 -38.68 42.26 -15.13
C ALA A 618 -39.33 40.87 -14.97
N VAL A 619 -38.88 40.06 -14.00
CA VAL A 619 -39.51 38.77 -13.65
C VAL A 619 -40.94 38.95 -13.12
N ALA A 620 -41.17 39.93 -12.24
CA ALA A 620 -42.48 40.22 -11.66
C ALA A 620 -43.50 40.70 -12.71
N MET A 621 -43.05 41.55 -13.65
CA MET A 621 -43.88 42.10 -14.72
C MET A 621 -44.00 41.15 -15.94
N ALA A 622 -43.27 40.03 -15.98
CA ALA A 622 -43.32 39.09 -17.09
C ALA A 622 -44.66 38.33 -17.16
N PRO A 623 -45.30 38.25 -18.36
CA PRO A 623 -46.38 37.29 -18.58
C PRO A 623 -45.85 35.86 -18.46
N ALA A 624 -46.70 34.91 -18.09
CA ALA A 624 -46.29 33.54 -17.72
C ALA A 624 -45.32 32.90 -18.76
N SER A 625 -45.64 32.98 -20.06
CA SER A 625 -44.83 32.44 -21.15
C SER A 625 -43.48 33.13 -21.41
N ARG A 626 -43.15 34.20 -20.68
CA ARG A 626 -41.82 34.84 -20.68
C ARG A 626 -41.17 34.87 -19.30
N ARG A 627 -41.81 34.31 -18.26
CA ARG A 627 -41.30 34.35 -16.89
C ARG A 627 -40.10 33.43 -16.67
N GLY A 628 -40.08 32.24 -17.27
CA GLY A 628 -38.94 31.33 -17.25
C GLY A 628 -37.68 31.94 -17.86
N PRO A 629 -37.73 32.47 -19.10
CA PRO A 629 -36.64 33.26 -19.67
C PRO A 629 -36.19 34.43 -18.79
N ALA A 630 -37.12 35.24 -18.26
CA ALA A 630 -36.76 36.35 -17.35
C ALA A 630 -36.08 35.86 -16.06
N ARG A 631 -36.54 34.72 -15.50
CA ARG A 631 -35.89 34.07 -14.35
C ARG A 631 -34.53 33.50 -14.71
N LEU A 632 -34.34 32.99 -15.93
CA LEU A 632 -33.04 32.47 -16.37
C LEU A 632 -32.00 33.59 -16.43
N GLU A 633 -32.37 34.78 -16.90
CA GLU A 633 -31.51 35.96 -16.86
C GLU A 633 -31.18 36.40 -15.42
N LEU A 634 -32.14 36.33 -14.49
CA LEU A 634 -31.88 36.58 -13.06
C LEU A 634 -30.97 35.51 -12.43
N ALA A 635 -31.10 34.23 -12.82
CA ALA A 635 -30.23 33.16 -12.35
C ALA A 635 -28.80 33.27 -12.92
N ARG A 636 -28.68 33.68 -14.19
CA ARG A 636 -27.40 33.99 -14.86
C ARG A 636 -26.65 35.11 -14.15
N PHE A 637 -27.35 36.20 -13.85
CA PHE A 637 -26.84 37.34 -13.08
C PHE A 637 -26.34 36.93 -11.69
N TYR A 638 -27.14 36.16 -10.94
CA TYR A 638 -26.71 35.65 -9.64
C TYR A 638 -25.49 34.73 -9.73
N PHE A 639 -25.48 33.77 -10.67
CA PHE A 639 -24.34 32.87 -10.90
C PHE A 639 -23.07 33.63 -11.25
N ALA A 640 -23.15 34.60 -12.18
CA ALA A 640 -22.00 35.39 -12.63
C ALA A 640 -21.41 36.29 -11.53
N ASN A 641 -22.17 36.59 -10.47
CA ASN A 641 -21.74 37.34 -9.31
C ASN A 641 -21.55 36.45 -8.05
N GLY A 642 -21.36 35.13 -8.22
CA GLY A 642 -21.05 34.19 -7.13
C GLY A 642 -22.22 33.78 -6.22
N TYR A 643 -23.42 34.31 -6.45
CA TYR A 643 -24.64 33.99 -5.69
C TYR A 643 -25.27 32.66 -6.15
N ALA A 644 -24.49 31.58 -6.06
CA ALA A 644 -24.89 30.23 -6.46
C ALA A 644 -26.15 29.69 -5.72
N PRO A 645 -26.36 29.91 -4.39
CA PRO A 645 -27.58 29.50 -3.71
C PRO A 645 -28.84 30.17 -4.27
N GLU A 646 -28.77 31.47 -4.55
CA GLU A 646 -29.84 32.28 -5.13
C GLU A 646 -30.13 31.86 -6.58
N ALA A 647 -29.08 31.65 -7.39
CA ALA A 647 -29.20 31.13 -8.74
C ALA A 647 -29.91 29.76 -8.74
N LEU A 648 -29.50 28.84 -7.86
CA LEU A 648 -30.14 27.54 -7.70
C LEU A 648 -31.60 27.64 -7.25
N GLY A 649 -31.92 28.60 -6.36
CA GLY A 649 -33.30 28.89 -5.93
C GLY A 649 -34.18 29.33 -7.10
N VAL A 650 -33.68 30.23 -7.95
CA VAL A 650 -34.40 30.69 -9.16
C VAL A 650 -34.53 29.56 -10.19
N LEU A 651 -33.50 28.72 -10.37
CA LEU A 651 -33.52 27.56 -11.26
C LEU A 651 -34.52 26.48 -10.81
N ARG A 652 -34.71 26.28 -9.49
CA ARG A 652 -35.77 25.42 -8.95
C ARG A 652 -37.16 25.95 -9.29
N ALA A 653 -37.41 27.24 -9.11
CA ALA A 653 -38.68 27.88 -9.48
C ALA A 653 -38.96 27.88 -11.00
N ILE A 654 -37.92 27.78 -11.85
CA ILE A 654 -38.09 27.49 -13.29
C ILE A 654 -38.50 26.03 -13.49
N ALA A 655 -37.81 25.07 -12.86
CA ALA A 655 -38.09 23.64 -13.03
C ALA A 655 -39.47 23.21 -12.53
N GLU A 656 -40.02 23.89 -11.51
CA GLU A 656 -41.36 23.63 -10.97
C GLU A 656 -42.48 24.23 -11.84
N GLU A 657 -42.30 25.43 -12.42
CA GLU A 657 -43.34 26.10 -13.21
C GLU A 657 -43.27 25.82 -14.72
N GLN A 658 -42.08 25.53 -15.28
CA GLN A 658 -41.79 25.47 -16.72
C GLN A 658 -40.86 24.28 -17.03
N VAL A 659 -41.43 23.07 -16.90
CA VAL A 659 -40.73 21.78 -17.03
C VAL A 659 -40.01 21.62 -18.37
N GLU A 660 -40.53 22.23 -19.44
CA GLU A 660 -39.91 22.22 -20.77
C GLU A 660 -38.53 22.89 -20.82
N MET A 661 -38.25 23.86 -19.93
CA MET A 661 -36.93 24.49 -19.87
C MET A 661 -35.85 23.57 -19.27
N VAL A 662 -36.25 22.56 -18.47
CA VAL A 662 -35.33 21.62 -17.79
C VAL A 662 -34.56 20.73 -18.77
N GLY A 663 -35.09 20.56 -19.99
CA GLY A 663 -34.40 19.82 -21.07
C GLY A 663 -33.39 20.65 -21.87
N THR A 664 -33.26 21.95 -21.64
CA THR A 664 -32.45 22.85 -22.48
C THR A 664 -30.97 22.87 -22.08
N PRO A 665 -30.03 23.03 -23.05
CA PRO A 665 -28.59 23.15 -22.76
C PRO A 665 -28.29 24.24 -21.72
N ALA A 666 -28.79 25.46 -21.95
CA ALA A 666 -28.51 26.61 -21.09
C ALA A 666 -29.01 26.43 -19.64
N PHE A 667 -30.14 25.76 -19.42
CA PHE A 667 -30.62 25.45 -18.08
C PHE A 667 -29.75 24.39 -17.39
N ARG A 668 -29.40 23.31 -18.10
CA ARG A 668 -28.59 22.21 -17.56
C ARG A 668 -27.16 22.65 -17.25
N ALA A 669 -26.52 23.34 -18.18
CA ALA A 669 -25.19 23.90 -17.99
C ALA A 669 -25.14 24.81 -16.76
N LEU A 670 -26.03 25.82 -16.71
CA LEU A 670 -26.08 26.77 -15.61
C LEU A 670 -26.35 26.10 -14.26
N ARG A 671 -27.30 25.14 -14.20
CA ARG A 671 -27.61 24.45 -12.93
C ARG A 671 -26.49 23.52 -12.47
N GLY A 672 -25.82 22.84 -13.40
CA GLY A 672 -24.66 21.99 -13.12
C GLY A 672 -23.47 22.79 -12.59
N ALA A 673 -23.09 23.88 -13.28
CA ALA A 673 -22.05 24.79 -12.83
C ALA A 673 -22.39 25.46 -11.47
N THR A 674 -23.65 25.86 -11.28
CA THR A 674 -24.13 26.36 -9.97
C THR A 674 -23.93 25.32 -8.86
N GLN A 675 -24.21 24.03 -9.12
CA GLN A 675 -24.01 22.96 -8.14
C GLN A 675 -22.53 22.68 -7.86
N PHE A 676 -21.64 22.79 -8.86
CA PHE A 676 -20.18 22.71 -8.67
C PHE A 676 -19.64 23.84 -7.78
N LEU A 677 -20.10 25.08 -7.97
CA LEU A 677 -19.76 26.20 -7.08
C LEU A 677 -20.28 26.00 -5.64
N MET A 678 -21.32 25.18 -5.46
CA MET A 678 -21.84 24.78 -4.14
C MET A 678 -21.20 23.48 -3.59
N HIS A 679 -20.11 22.98 -4.19
CA HIS A 679 -19.45 21.71 -3.84
C HIS A 679 -20.40 20.49 -3.86
N ARG A 680 -21.36 20.49 -4.79
CA ARG A 680 -22.31 19.39 -5.04
C ARG A 680 -21.95 18.70 -6.34
N ASP A 681 -20.73 18.16 -6.35
CA ASP A 681 -20.09 17.73 -7.59
C ASP A 681 -20.80 16.52 -8.22
N ARG A 682 -21.53 15.70 -7.44
CA ARG A 682 -22.39 14.62 -7.97
C ARG A 682 -23.55 15.18 -8.79
N GLU A 683 -24.34 16.08 -8.22
CA GLU A 683 -25.45 16.71 -8.92
C GLU A 683 -24.99 17.62 -10.08
N ALA A 684 -23.78 18.19 -9.99
CA ALA A 684 -23.14 18.90 -11.10
C ALA A 684 -22.87 17.94 -12.28
N VAL A 685 -22.28 16.76 -12.02
CA VAL A 685 -22.04 15.74 -13.05
C VAL A 685 -23.34 15.22 -13.66
N ASP A 686 -24.40 15.01 -12.87
CA ASP A 686 -25.72 14.58 -13.38
C ASP A 686 -26.34 15.59 -14.36
N ASP A 687 -26.17 16.89 -14.12
CA ASP A 687 -26.67 17.94 -15.01
C ASP A 687 -25.77 18.18 -16.23
N LEU A 688 -24.45 18.19 -16.05
CA LEU A 688 -23.47 18.44 -17.13
C LEU A 688 -23.28 17.22 -18.05
N SER A 689 -23.68 16.02 -17.61
CA SER A 689 -23.73 14.81 -18.45
C SER A 689 -25.04 14.67 -19.26
N HIS A 690 -25.92 15.68 -19.24
CA HIS A 690 -27.17 15.65 -20.00
C HIS A 690 -26.90 15.55 -21.52
N PRO A 691 -27.66 14.74 -22.30
CA PRO A 691 -27.41 14.53 -23.73
C PRO A 691 -27.39 15.80 -24.60
N SER A 692 -27.96 16.91 -24.12
CA SER A 692 -27.95 18.21 -24.80
C SER A 692 -26.66 19.02 -24.60
N LEU A 693 -25.63 18.44 -23.96
CA LEU A 693 -24.34 19.06 -23.63
C LEU A 693 -23.14 18.21 -24.09
N VAL A 694 -23.37 17.13 -24.84
CA VAL A 694 -22.32 16.19 -25.27
C VAL A 694 -21.30 16.87 -26.18
N ASP A 695 -21.77 17.71 -27.09
CA ASP A 695 -20.96 18.41 -28.09
C ASP A 695 -20.56 19.83 -27.64
N VAL A 696 -20.57 20.10 -26.32
CA VAL A 696 -20.30 21.43 -25.73
C VAL A 696 -19.03 21.35 -24.88
N ASP A 697 -17.92 21.87 -25.41
CA ASP A 697 -16.58 21.78 -24.79
C ASP A 697 -16.55 22.40 -23.39
N GLU A 698 -17.25 23.52 -23.20
CA GLU A 698 -17.35 24.19 -21.91
C GLU A 698 -18.09 23.34 -20.87
N ALA A 699 -19.17 22.66 -21.26
CA ALA A 699 -19.86 21.72 -20.38
C ALA A 699 -19.02 20.47 -20.11
N ALA A 700 -18.19 20.04 -21.07
CA ALA A 700 -17.21 18.98 -20.87
C ALA A 700 -16.13 19.40 -19.85
N PHE A 701 -15.62 20.63 -19.90
CA PHE A 701 -14.67 21.19 -18.93
C PHE A 701 -15.26 21.21 -17.52
N TRP A 702 -16.44 21.81 -17.32
CA TRP A 702 -17.09 21.86 -16.00
C TRP A 702 -17.43 20.46 -15.47
N ARG A 703 -17.86 19.53 -16.35
CA ARG A 703 -18.12 18.13 -15.97
C ARG A 703 -16.84 17.43 -15.52
N ALA A 704 -15.74 17.62 -16.25
CA ALA A 704 -14.45 17.04 -15.96
C ALA A 704 -13.91 17.58 -14.61
N ALA A 705 -14.07 18.88 -14.35
CA ALA A 705 -13.70 19.49 -13.07
C ALA A 705 -14.54 18.93 -11.89
N ALA A 706 -15.84 18.73 -12.09
CA ALA A 706 -16.71 18.09 -11.09
C ALA A 706 -16.32 16.62 -10.85
N GLN A 707 -16.05 15.85 -11.91
CA GLN A 707 -15.55 14.47 -11.81
C GLN A 707 -14.18 14.40 -11.10
N SER A 708 -13.28 15.38 -11.31
CA SER A 708 -12.01 15.46 -10.59
C SER A 708 -12.19 15.51 -9.07
N ARG A 709 -13.14 16.32 -8.58
CA ARG A 709 -13.47 16.41 -7.15
C ARG A 709 -14.12 15.14 -6.59
N LEU A 710 -14.70 14.29 -7.43
CA LEU A 710 -15.23 12.97 -7.06
C LEU A 710 -14.16 11.86 -7.07
N GLY A 711 -12.87 12.23 -7.04
CA GLY A 711 -11.72 11.31 -7.01
C GLY A 711 -11.10 11.03 -8.39
N GLN A 712 -11.80 11.35 -9.49
CA GLN A 712 -11.39 10.97 -10.85
C GLN A 712 -10.37 11.93 -11.48
N ALA A 713 -9.65 12.73 -10.69
CA ALA A 713 -8.86 13.87 -11.18
C ALA A 713 -7.84 13.50 -12.27
N GLY A 714 -7.03 12.46 -12.03
CA GLY A 714 -6.06 11.99 -13.02
C GLY A 714 -6.71 11.38 -14.28
N LEU A 715 -7.99 11.00 -14.25
CA LEU A 715 -8.76 10.53 -15.42
C LEU A 715 -9.12 11.70 -16.34
N GLN A 716 -9.52 12.81 -15.73
CA GLN A 716 -10.15 13.98 -16.36
C GLN A 716 -9.14 14.98 -16.93
N ALA A 717 -7.87 14.90 -16.52
CA ALA A 717 -6.80 15.82 -16.93
C ALA A 717 -6.73 16.10 -18.44
N ALA A 718 -6.82 15.08 -19.29
CA ALA A 718 -6.76 15.25 -20.75
C ALA A 718 -7.99 15.97 -21.34
N ILE A 719 -9.16 15.83 -20.72
CA ILE A 719 -10.37 16.58 -21.10
C ILE A 719 -10.23 18.03 -20.64
N LEU A 720 -9.73 18.24 -19.41
CA LEU A 720 -9.48 19.56 -18.84
C LEU A 720 -8.42 20.33 -19.65
N GLU A 721 -7.34 19.69 -20.10
CA GLU A 721 -6.35 20.28 -21.01
C GLU A 721 -7.01 20.70 -22.34
N ALA A 722 -7.65 19.75 -23.04
CA ALA A 722 -8.22 19.99 -24.37
C ALA A 722 -9.31 21.07 -24.40
N SER A 723 -10.13 21.16 -23.35
CA SER A 723 -11.19 22.17 -23.21
C SER A 723 -10.80 23.39 -22.36
N GLY A 724 -9.59 23.42 -21.81
CA GLY A 724 -9.14 24.43 -20.82
C GLY A 724 -9.10 25.87 -21.32
N GLY A 725 -9.08 26.08 -22.64
CA GLY A 725 -9.16 27.41 -23.26
C GLY A 725 -10.44 28.19 -22.93
N VAL A 726 -11.49 27.57 -22.39
CA VAL A 726 -12.67 28.31 -21.90
C VAL A 726 -12.37 29.24 -20.72
N LEU A 727 -11.31 28.97 -19.96
CA LEU A 727 -10.88 29.81 -18.83
C LEU A 727 -10.34 31.18 -19.27
N GLU A 728 -9.90 31.33 -20.52
CA GLU A 728 -9.27 32.56 -21.06
C GLU A 728 -10.19 33.80 -20.92
N ASN A 729 -11.50 33.61 -21.02
CA ASN A 729 -12.51 34.68 -20.92
C ASN A 729 -13.24 34.72 -19.55
N TYR A 730 -12.82 33.91 -18.57
CA TYR A 730 -13.53 33.81 -17.28
C TYR A 730 -13.05 34.87 -16.27
N PRO A 731 -13.97 35.47 -15.49
CA PRO A 731 -13.60 36.38 -14.41
C PRO A 731 -12.83 35.63 -13.30
N PRO A 732 -11.93 36.30 -12.55
CA PRO A 732 -11.00 35.63 -11.63
C PRO A 732 -11.67 34.70 -10.61
N ASP A 733 -12.80 35.12 -10.05
CA ASP A 733 -13.58 34.37 -9.05
C ASP A 733 -14.20 33.05 -9.56
N VAL A 734 -14.29 32.88 -10.89
CA VAL A 734 -14.68 31.59 -11.52
C VAL A 734 -13.47 30.88 -12.12
N ARG A 735 -12.53 31.63 -12.73
CA ARG A 735 -11.29 31.09 -13.31
C ARG A 735 -10.41 30.39 -12.27
N ILE A 736 -10.04 31.09 -11.19
CA ILE A 736 -9.09 30.61 -10.18
C ILE A 736 -9.52 29.25 -9.56
N PRO A 737 -10.75 29.08 -9.02
CA PRO A 737 -11.16 27.81 -8.41
C PRO A 737 -11.36 26.66 -9.40
N LEU A 738 -11.53 26.94 -10.70
CA LEU A 738 -11.53 25.93 -11.76
C LEU A 738 -10.10 25.55 -12.18
N ALA A 739 -9.23 26.54 -12.35
CA ALA A 739 -7.82 26.37 -12.69
C ALA A 739 -7.09 25.54 -11.62
N LEU A 740 -7.34 25.79 -10.32
CA LEU A 740 -6.80 24.97 -9.23
C LEU A 740 -7.25 23.49 -9.28
N VAL A 741 -8.48 23.21 -9.73
CA VAL A 741 -8.97 21.82 -9.92
C VAL A 741 -8.35 21.17 -11.15
N ALA A 742 -8.11 21.94 -12.22
CA ALA A 742 -7.43 21.46 -13.41
C ALA A 742 -5.93 21.21 -13.19
N ALA A 743 -5.27 22.03 -12.36
CA ALA A 743 -3.89 21.82 -11.92
C ALA A 743 -3.74 20.52 -11.10
N ASP A 744 -4.60 20.31 -10.08
CA ASP A 744 -4.62 19.07 -9.30
C ASP A 744 -4.85 17.82 -10.19
N ALA A 745 -5.73 17.92 -11.18
CA ALA A 745 -5.96 16.87 -12.17
C ALA A 745 -4.73 16.57 -13.03
N ALA A 746 -4.07 17.61 -13.58
CA ALA A 746 -2.87 17.47 -14.39
C ALA A 746 -1.69 16.87 -13.60
N ILE A 747 -1.46 17.34 -12.36
CA ILE A 747 -0.44 16.78 -11.45
C ILE A 747 -0.70 15.28 -11.20
N LYS A 748 -1.96 14.89 -10.94
CA LYS A 748 -2.36 13.49 -10.76
C LYS A 748 -2.33 12.64 -12.03
N ALA A 749 -2.23 13.25 -13.21
CA ALA A 749 -1.97 12.57 -14.47
C ALA A 749 -0.47 12.47 -14.81
N GLY A 750 0.40 13.20 -14.09
CA GLY A 750 1.82 13.34 -14.42
C GLY A 750 2.09 14.28 -15.60
N ASP A 751 1.15 15.17 -15.92
CA ASP A 751 1.33 16.20 -16.95
C ASP A 751 1.83 17.50 -16.31
N ASP A 752 3.16 17.60 -16.21
CA ASP A 752 3.85 18.76 -15.68
C ASP A 752 3.50 20.06 -16.45
N LEU A 753 3.29 19.96 -17.76
CA LEU A 753 3.07 21.11 -18.63
C LEU A 753 1.64 21.66 -18.45
N ALA A 754 0.63 20.79 -18.51
CA ALA A 754 -0.74 21.18 -18.20
C ALA A 754 -0.86 21.70 -16.75
N ALA A 755 -0.16 21.08 -15.79
CA ALA A 755 -0.13 21.53 -14.40
C ALA A 755 0.37 22.98 -14.27
N ASN A 756 1.53 23.31 -14.84
CA ASN A 756 2.04 24.69 -14.85
C ASN A 756 1.04 25.65 -15.53
N THR A 757 0.48 25.25 -16.69
CA THR A 757 -0.51 26.06 -17.43
C THR A 757 -1.71 26.46 -16.55
N PHE A 758 -2.23 25.52 -15.76
CA PHE A 758 -3.36 25.78 -14.87
C PHE A 758 -2.97 26.49 -13.57
N LEU A 759 -1.76 26.30 -13.06
CA LEU A 759 -1.25 27.09 -11.92
C LEU A 759 -1.04 28.56 -12.29
N GLU A 760 -0.53 28.85 -13.49
CA GLU A 760 -0.47 30.22 -14.02
C GLU A 760 -1.86 30.81 -14.25
N SER A 761 -2.80 30.03 -14.81
CA SER A 761 -4.19 30.48 -14.97
C SER A 761 -4.91 30.69 -13.62
N ALA A 762 -4.41 30.11 -12.53
CA ALA A 762 -4.86 30.36 -11.16
C ALA A 762 -4.13 31.52 -10.46
N ARG A 763 -2.95 31.93 -10.94
CA ARG A 763 -2.10 32.96 -10.31
C ARG A 763 -2.44 34.35 -10.84
N ASP A 764 -3.08 35.14 -9.99
CA ASP A 764 -3.60 36.47 -10.25
C ASP A 764 -3.46 37.34 -8.97
N PRO A 765 -2.33 38.03 -8.77
CA PRO A 765 -2.01 38.70 -7.50
C PRO A 765 -2.94 39.87 -7.10
N GLU A 766 -3.84 40.32 -7.98
CA GLU A 766 -4.87 41.31 -7.62
C GLU A 766 -6.13 40.63 -7.02
N PHE A 767 -6.38 39.37 -7.36
CA PHE A 767 -7.61 38.64 -7.00
C PHE A 767 -7.40 37.38 -6.13
N ASN A 768 -6.18 36.83 -6.05
CA ASN A 768 -5.89 35.67 -5.20
C ASN A 768 -6.12 36.02 -3.71
N THR A 769 -6.93 35.22 -3.03
CA THR A 769 -7.05 35.29 -1.57
C THR A 769 -5.88 34.58 -0.88
N THR A 770 -5.74 34.78 0.43
CA THR A 770 -4.82 34.01 1.29
C THR A 770 -5.13 32.51 1.34
N HIS A 771 -6.25 32.06 0.75
CA HIS A 771 -6.59 30.65 0.61
C HIS A 771 -6.20 30.08 -0.75
N ASP A 772 -6.17 30.91 -1.79
CA ASP A 772 -5.76 30.54 -3.15
C ASP A 772 -4.25 30.43 -3.24
N GLU A 773 -3.47 31.38 -2.72
CA GLU A 773 -1.99 31.27 -2.69
C GLU A 773 -1.54 30.02 -1.91
N ALA A 774 -2.19 29.70 -0.80
CA ALA A 774 -1.93 28.46 -0.05
C ALA A 774 -2.30 27.19 -0.86
N ALA A 775 -3.30 27.27 -1.75
CA ALA A 775 -3.65 26.19 -2.67
C ALA A 775 -2.62 26.05 -3.80
N ILE A 776 -2.20 27.18 -4.39
CA ILE A 776 -1.19 27.24 -5.46
C ILE A 776 0.13 26.66 -4.93
N HIS A 777 0.65 27.15 -3.80
CA HIS A 777 1.90 26.64 -3.21
C HIS A 777 1.83 25.15 -2.81
N TYR A 778 0.68 24.66 -2.35
CA TYR A 778 0.49 23.23 -2.09
C TYR A 778 0.58 22.39 -3.38
N LEU A 779 -0.03 22.86 -4.47
CA LEU A 779 0.01 22.18 -5.77
C LEU A 779 1.38 22.32 -6.47
N GLU A 780 2.05 23.48 -6.36
CA GLU A 780 3.45 23.67 -6.78
C GLU A 780 4.37 22.68 -6.05
N GLY A 781 4.19 22.49 -4.73
CA GLY A 781 4.93 21.49 -3.97
C GLY A 781 4.70 20.07 -4.48
N ASN A 782 3.45 19.70 -4.78
CA ASN A 782 3.12 18.39 -5.36
C ASN A 782 3.71 18.20 -6.77
N LEU A 783 3.73 19.26 -7.59
CA LEU A 783 4.32 19.27 -8.92
C LEU A 783 5.84 19.10 -8.86
N PHE A 784 6.54 19.87 -8.02
CA PHE A 784 7.99 19.72 -7.79
C PHE A 784 8.33 18.32 -7.25
N ALA A 785 7.51 17.78 -6.33
CA ALA A 785 7.69 16.43 -5.81
C ALA A 785 7.53 15.36 -6.91
N SER A 786 6.53 15.51 -7.78
CA SER A 786 6.34 14.58 -8.91
C SER A 786 7.50 14.65 -9.91
N ALA A 787 8.09 15.84 -10.11
CA ALA A 787 9.23 16.10 -10.98
C ALA A 787 10.59 15.72 -10.37
N GLY A 788 10.65 15.30 -9.11
CA GLY A 788 11.88 14.94 -8.40
C GLY A 788 12.66 16.12 -7.81
N ALA A 789 12.12 17.33 -7.84
CA ALA A 789 12.71 18.55 -7.28
C ALA A 789 12.37 18.70 -5.79
N PHE A 790 12.76 17.72 -4.96
CA PHE A 790 12.24 17.57 -3.59
C PHE A 790 12.54 18.75 -2.66
N GLU A 791 13.68 19.42 -2.80
CA GLU A 791 13.99 20.64 -2.02
C GLU A 791 13.00 21.78 -2.33
N ALA A 792 12.67 21.98 -3.62
CA ALA A 792 11.68 22.96 -4.05
C ALA A 792 10.25 22.57 -3.62
N ALA A 793 9.95 21.27 -3.58
CA ALA A 793 8.69 20.76 -3.05
C ALA A 793 8.51 21.10 -1.56
N ILE A 794 9.53 20.80 -0.75
CA ILE A 794 9.55 21.10 0.69
C ILE A 794 9.49 22.62 0.94
N ALA A 795 10.11 23.44 0.10
CA ALA A 795 10.00 24.89 0.19
C ALA A 795 8.58 25.40 -0.13
N ALA A 796 7.98 24.96 -1.25
CA ALA A 796 6.63 25.37 -1.63
C ALA A 796 5.57 24.91 -0.60
N TRP A 797 5.69 23.70 -0.05
CA TRP A 797 4.83 23.27 1.05
C TRP A 797 4.98 24.13 2.31
N LYS A 798 6.18 24.61 2.65
CA LYS A 798 6.38 25.52 3.81
C LYS A 798 5.68 26.87 3.62
N GLU A 799 5.64 27.43 2.41
CA GLU A 799 4.84 28.64 2.13
C GLU A 799 3.33 28.35 2.25
N ALA A 800 2.86 27.16 1.83
CA ALA A 800 1.47 26.74 2.02
C ALA A 800 1.09 26.50 3.51
N GLU A 801 2.04 26.09 4.35
CA GLU A 801 1.87 25.99 5.82
C GLU A 801 1.71 27.35 6.50
N ILE A 802 2.38 28.38 6.00
CA ILE A 802 2.29 29.77 6.50
C ILE A 802 0.95 30.42 6.09
N GLY A 803 0.33 29.94 5.01
CA GLY A 803 -0.94 30.40 4.48
C GLY A 803 -2.12 30.25 5.46
N GLN A 804 -3.12 31.13 5.34
CA GLN A 804 -4.27 31.17 6.26
C GLN A 804 -5.27 30.02 6.07
N SER A 805 -5.15 29.24 4.98
CA SER A 805 -6.04 28.12 4.68
C SER A 805 -5.64 26.88 5.48
N ARG A 806 -6.35 26.63 6.59
CA ARG A 806 -6.16 25.42 7.44
C ARG A 806 -6.17 24.10 6.65
N ARG A 807 -6.96 24.03 5.56
CA ARG A 807 -7.01 22.85 4.68
C ARG A 807 -5.68 22.66 3.96
N HIS A 808 -5.17 23.69 3.29
CA HIS A 808 -3.95 23.59 2.49
C HIS A 808 -2.71 23.50 3.38
N ALA A 809 -2.68 24.19 4.51
CA ALA A 809 -1.63 24.02 5.53
C ALA A 809 -1.57 22.56 6.03
N ALA A 810 -2.70 21.96 6.44
CA ALA A 810 -2.70 20.57 6.92
C ALA A 810 -2.29 19.55 5.84
N LEU A 811 -2.70 19.77 4.58
CA LEU A 811 -2.27 18.95 3.45
C LEU A 811 -0.78 19.12 3.14
N ALA A 812 -0.26 20.35 3.18
CA ALA A 812 1.14 20.67 2.94
C ALA A 812 2.06 20.14 4.04
N THR A 813 1.69 20.30 5.32
CA THR A 813 2.41 19.69 6.44
C THR A 813 2.49 18.18 6.28
N LYS A 814 1.40 17.51 5.89
CA LYS A 814 1.42 16.06 5.66
C LYS A 814 2.39 15.70 4.53
N ALA A 815 2.21 16.28 3.35
CA ALA A 815 3.04 16.00 2.17
C ALA A 815 4.53 16.30 2.42
N ARG A 816 4.83 17.35 3.19
CA ARG A 816 6.18 17.68 3.65
C ARG A 816 6.74 16.61 4.59
N LEU A 817 6.04 16.23 5.66
CA LEU A 817 6.52 15.24 6.61
C LEU A 817 6.73 13.87 5.94
N ASP A 818 5.80 13.45 5.07
CA ASP A 818 5.90 12.23 4.27
C ASP A 818 7.17 12.22 3.38
N MET A 819 7.57 13.40 2.86
CA MET A 819 8.75 13.56 2.02
C MET A 819 10.03 13.69 2.83
N GLU A 820 10.04 14.47 3.92
CA GLU A 820 11.18 14.60 4.83
C GLU A 820 11.52 13.23 5.44
N HIS A 821 10.54 12.40 5.79
CA HIS A 821 10.77 11.03 6.25
C HIS A 821 11.32 10.13 5.13
N ARG A 822 10.77 10.21 3.91
CA ARG A 822 11.26 9.44 2.73
C ARG A 822 12.69 9.78 2.31
N LEU A 823 13.19 10.95 2.71
CA LEU A 823 14.54 11.42 2.44
C LEU A 823 15.50 11.21 3.63
N ASP A 824 15.09 10.41 4.63
CA ASP A 824 15.81 10.16 5.89
C ASP A 824 16.17 11.45 6.67
N LEU A 825 15.37 12.52 6.50
CA LEU A 825 15.55 13.82 7.19
C LEU A 825 14.85 13.88 8.55
N ILE A 826 13.84 13.04 8.78
CA ILE A 826 13.14 12.87 10.07
C ILE A 826 12.85 11.39 10.38
N GLY A 827 12.88 11.03 11.66
CA GLY A 827 12.60 9.66 12.12
C GLY A 827 11.10 9.32 12.19
N THR A 828 10.75 8.04 12.40
CA THR A 828 9.34 7.60 12.52
C THR A 828 8.62 8.30 13.66
N ASP A 829 9.25 8.46 14.83
CA ASP A 829 8.68 9.17 15.99
C ASP A 829 8.35 10.64 15.66
N GLU A 830 9.17 11.30 14.84
CA GLU A 830 8.98 12.70 14.45
C GLU A 830 7.85 12.84 13.41
N LEU A 831 7.77 11.89 12.47
CA LEU A 831 6.63 11.76 11.56
C LEU A 831 5.33 11.51 12.35
N ILE A 832 5.32 10.55 13.27
CA ILE A 832 4.17 10.23 14.12
C ILE A 832 3.74 11.46 14.93
N ALA A 833 4.67 12.17 15.58
CA ALA A 833 4.36 13.38 16.36
C ALA A 833 3.77 14.51 15.48
N GLY A 834 4.29 14.69 14.26
CA GLY A 834 3.76 15.65 13.30
C GLY A 834 2.34 15.28 12.82
N LEU A 835 2.12 14.03 12.43
CA LEU A 835 0.82 13.51 12.00
C LEU A 835 -0.21 13.49 13.15
N GLU A 836 0.21 13.23 14.39
CA GLU A 836 -0.64 13.36 15.59
C GLU A 836 -1.20 14.78 15.74
N GLY A 837 -0.39 15.80 15.47
CA GLY A 837 -0.83 17.20 15.47
C GLY A 837 -1.89 17.52 14.41
N LEU A 838 -1.79 16.91 13.22
CA LEU A 838 -2.73 17.15 12.10
C LEU A 838 -4.17 16.70 12.38
N ARG A 839 -4.36 15.75 13.30
CA ARG A 839 -5.69 15.28 13.77
C ARG A 839 -6.58 16.39 14.31
N PHE A 840 -5.98 17.51 14.73
CA PHE A 840 -6.66 18.70 15.25
C PHE A 840 -6.64 19.89 14.29
N ALA A 841 -5.84 19.84 13.22
CA ALA A 841 -5.69 20.91 12.24
C ALA A 841 -6.81 20.89 11.18
N TRP A 842 -7.14 19.70 10.66
CA TRP A 842 -8.23 19.49 9.70
C TRP A 842 -8.96 18.17 9.99
N ARG A 843 -10.29 18.16 9.85
CA ARG A 843 -11.16 17.05 10.27
C ARG A 843 -12.28 16.78 9.27
N GLY A 844 -12.76 15.54 9.25
CA GLY A 844 -13.76 15.03 8.32
C GLY A 844 -13.21 14.75 6.92
N GLY A 845 -14.05 14.08 6.12
CA GLY A 845 -13.72 13.68 4.75
C GLY A 845 -12.55 12.68 4.67
N ASP A 846 -11.97 12.56 3.48
CA ASP A 846 -10.93 11.57 3.18
C ASP A 846 -9.67 11.77 4.06
N PHE A 847 -9.27 13.03 4.27
CA PHE A 847 -8.03 13.39 5.00
C PHE A 847 -7.97 12.81 6.42
N GLU A 848 -9.01 12.96 7.25
CA GLU A 848 -8.96 12.46 8.63
C GLU A 848 -8.99 10.92 8.68
N TYR A 849 -9.68 10.25 7.75
CA TYR A 849 -9.61 8.78 7.64
C TYR A 849 -8.19 8.33 7.25
N ASP A 850 -7.63 8.92 6.19
CA ASP A 850 -6.37 8.48 5.61
C ASP A 850 -5.23 8.70 6.63
N LEU A 851 -5.25 9.85 7.33
CA LEU A 851 -4.35 10.19 8.44
C LEU A 851 -4.49 9.23 9.64
N LEU A 852 -5.72 8.88 10.05
CA LEU A 852 -5.93 7.96 11.18
C LEU A 852 -5.56 6.52 10.81
N ARG A 853 -5.75 6.09 9.57
CA ARG A 853 -5.27 4.78 9.09
C ARG A 853 -3.74 4.74 9.12
N GLU A 854 -3.09 5.75 8.56
CA GLU A 854 -1.63 5.82 8.46
C GLU A 854 -0.94 5.93 9.82
N LEU A 855 -1.44 6.76 10.74
CA LEU A 855 -1.03 6.71 12.15
C LEU A 855 -1.27 5.32 12.75
N GLY A 856 -2.42 4.71 12.46
CA GLY A 856 -2.75 3.35 12.88
C GLY A 856 -1.75 2.30 12.41
N ASP A 857 -1.27 2.38 11.17
CA ASP A 857 -0.24 1.49 10.61
C ASP A 857 1.16 1.83 11.18
N LEU A 858 1.57 3.11 11.26
CA LEU A 858 2.84 3.53 11.87
C LEU A 858 2.97 3.10 13.34
N TYR A 859 1.88 3.16 14.12
CA TYR A 859 1.85 2.63 15.48
C TYR A 859 1.94 1.09 15.55
N LEU A 860 1.71 0.34 14.45
CA LEU A 860 1.97 -1.10 14.42
C LEU A 860 3.44 -1.39 14.12
N ASP A 861 4.03 -0.64 13.20
CA ASP A 861 5.43 -0.82 12.80
C ASP A 861 6.41 -0.48 13.95
N GLU A 862 6.04 0.44 14.85
CA GLU A 862 6.78 0.78 16.09
C GLU A 862 6.30 -0.02 17.33
N ASP A 863 5.63 -1.18 17.17
CA ASP A 863 5.11 -2.04 18.26
C ASP A 863 4.14 -1.33 19.27
N ARG A 864 3.64 -0.12 18.96
CA ARG A 864 2.69 0.69 19.76
C ARG A 864 1.24 0.22 19.62
N TYR A 865 1.02 -1.11 19.70
CA TYR A 865 -0.26 -1.79 19.49
C TYR A 865 -1.52 -1.14 20.12
N GLY A 866 -1.38 -0.56 21.31
CA GLY A 866 -2.50 0.11 21.98
C GLY A 866 -2.95 1.40 21.29
N ASP A 867 -2.00 2.19 20.78
CA ASP A 867 -2.29 3.43 20.06
C ASP A 867 -2.79 3.12 18.65
N ALA A 868 -2.22 2.09 18.01
CA ALA A 868 -2.73 1.52 16.76
C ALA A 868 -4.20 1.12 16.87
N LEU A 869 -4.54 0.21 17.78
CA LEU A 869 -5.92 -0.29 17.92
C LEU A 869 -6.90 0.82 18.33
N ARG A 870 -6.49 1.80 19.15
CA ARG A 870 -7.32 2.98 19.48
C ARG A 870 -7.59 3.86 18.27
N THR A 871 -6.58 4.08 17.43
CA THR A 871 -6.65 4.99 16.28
C THR A 871 -7.38 4.35 15.10
N LEU A 872 -7.15 3.07 14.85
CA LEU A 872 -7.92 2.28 13.87
C LEU A 872 -9.40 2.14 14.29
N ARG A 873 -9.71 1.95 15.58
CA ARG A 873 -11.09 1.96 16.08
C ARG A 873 -11.76 3.33 15.90
N LEU A 874 -11.01 4.42 15.99
CA LEU A 874 -11.51 5.77 15.73
C LEU A 874 -11.87 5.95 14.25
N ALA A 875 -10.97 5.55 13.34
CA ALA A 875 -11.24 5.59 11.89
C ALA A 875 -12.45 4.72 11.51
N ALA A 876 -12.51 3.47 11.97
CA ALA A 876 -13.61 2.55 11.66
C ALA A 876 -14.98 3.03 12.19
N SER A 877 -15.01 3.79 13.29
CA SER A 877 -16.26 4.30 13.89
C SER A 877 -16.68 5.70 13.43
N TYR A 878 -15.75 6.55 12.98
CA TYR A 878 -16.08 7.86 12.40
C TYR A 878 -16.45 7.79 10.91
N PHE A 879 -16.10 6.70 10.23
CA PHE A 879 -16.27 6.54 8.78
C PHE A 879 -16.94 5.21 8.42
N GLU A 880 -17.89 4.71 9.24
CA GLU A 880 -18.57 3.42 9.04
C GLU A 880 -19.16 3.26 7.62
N ASP A 881 -19.71 4.33 7.04
CA ASP A 881 -20.26 4.36 5.67
C ASP A 881 -19.20 4.44 4.54
N ARG A 882 -17.90 4.60 4.83
CA ARG A 882 -16.83 4.73 3.81
C ARG A 882 -16.33 3.33 3.36
N PRO A 883 -16.15 3.09 2.04
CA PRO A 883 -15.42 1.93 1.55
C PRO A 883 -14.04 1.82 2.23
N GLY A 884 -13.69 0.60 2.69
CA GLY A 884 -12.46 0.32 3.44
C GLY A 884 -12.63 0.19 4.96
N SER A 885 -13.72 0.68 5.56
CA SER A 885 -13.91 0.59 7.02
C SER A 885 -14.10 -0.84 7.55
N GLU A 886 -14.58 -1.77 6.70
CA GLU A 886 -14.56 -3.22 7.01
C GLU A 886 -13.12 -3.76 7.09
N GLU A 887 -12.21 -3.28 6.22
CA GLU A 887 -10.82 -3.70 6.18
C GLU A 887 -10.05 -3.22 7.41
N LEU A 888 -10.32 -2.01 7.90
CA LEU A 888 -9.80 -1.53 9.19
C LEU A 888 -10.24 -2.43 10.36
N THR A 889 -11.50 -2.88 10.33
CA THR A 889 -12.05 -3.78 11.35
C THR A 889 -11.42 -5.18 11.26
N GLU A 890 -11.10 -5.68 10.05
CA GLU A 890 -10.34 -6.92 9.88
C GLU A 890 -8.88 -6.76 10.31
N ARG A 891 -8.19 -5.68 9.92
CA ARG A 891 -6.83 -5.32 10.35
C ARG A 891 -6.71 -5.32 11.88
N MET A 892 -7.65 -4.67 12.58
CA MET A 892 -7.73 -4.69 14.04
C MET A 892 -7.86 -6.11 14.62
N ARG A 893 -8.70 -6.97 14.02
CA ARG A 893 -8.83 -8.38 14.44
C ARG A 893 -7.55 -9.18 14.18
N THR A 894 -6.86 -8.95 13.06
CA THR A 894 -5.57 -9.58 12.76
C THR A 894 -4.53 -9.23 13.80
N VAL A 895 -4.39 -7.93 14.13
CA VAL A 895 -3.47 -7.46 15.19
C VAL A 895 -3.82 -8.07 16.55
N PHE A 896 -5.10 -8.15 16.91
CA PHE A 896 -5.57 -8.76 18.16
C PHE A 896 -5.28 -10.27 18.22
N ASP A 897 -5.43 -11.00 17.10
CA ASP A 897 -5.02 -12.39 16.98
C ASP A 897 -3.48 -12.54 17.06
N THR A 898 -2.68 -11.68 16.43
CA THR A 898 -1.20 -11.72 16.53
C THR A 898 -0.72 -11.49 17.96
N LEU A 899 -1.32 -10.54 18.68
CA LEU A 899 -1.06 -10.30 20.09
C LEU A 899 -1.35 -11.55 20.95
N PHE A 900 -2.56 -12.08 20.90
CA PHE A 900 -3.05 -13.05 21.90
C PHE A 900 -3.07 -14.52 21.44
N LEU A 901 -2.94 -14.82 20.14
CA LEU A 901 -2.86 -16.18 19.57
C LEU A 901 -1.51 -16.54 18.94
N ASP A 902 -0.79 -15.59 18.35
CA ASP A 902 0.57 -15.88 17.85
C ASP A 902 1.61 -15.59 18.94
N GLY A 903 1.42 -14.50 19.69
CA GLY A 903 2.02 -14.30 21.01
C GLY A 903 2.85 -13.05 21.18
N ALA A 904 2.76 -12.05 20.30
CA ALA A 904 3.46 -10.77 20.45
C ALA A 904 3.11 -10.04 21.76
N ALA A 905 1.95 -10.34 22.36
CA ALA A 905 1.63 -9.83 23.68
C ALA A 905 2.58 -10.35 24.78
N ASN A 906 3.33 -11.44 24.59
CA ASN A 906 4.20 -12.00 25.64
C ASN A 906 5.31 -11.03 26.06
N ASP A 907 5.80 -10.24 25.11
CA ASP A 907 6.99 -9.39 25.26
C ASP A 907 6.67 -8.02 25.92
N MET A 908 5.39 -7.63 25.98
CA MET A 908 4.91 -6.46 26.72
C MET A 908 4.57 -6.77 28.20
N PRO A 909 4.58 -5.77 29.12
CA PRO A 909 4.24 -5.99 30.52
C PRO A 909 2.86 -6.65 30.70
N PRO A 910 2.70 -7.66 31.58
CA PRO A 910 1.45 -8.43 31.63
C PRO A 910 0.19 -7.62 31.95
N LEU A 911 0.30 -6.59 32.80
CA LEU A 911 -0.83 -5.69 33.10
C LEU A 911 -1.28 -4.90 31.86
N THR A 912 -0.34 -4.47 31.02
CA THR A 912 -0.63 -3.81 29.74
C THR A 912 -1.36 -4.75 28.79
N ALA A 913 -0.91 -6.00 28.67
CA ALA A 913 -1.57 -7.01 27.84
C ALA A 913 -3.01 -7.32 28.31
N ILE A 914 -3.25 -7.36 29.63
CA ILE A 914 -4.59 -7.55 30.21
C ILE A 914 -5.48 -6.34 29.92
N ALA A 915 -4.99 -5.12 30.16
CA ALA A 915 -5.75 -3.89 29.89
C ALA A 915 -6.10 -3.75 28.41
N LEU A 916 -5.16 -4.08 27.51
CA LEU A 916 -5.37 -4.08 26.06
C LEU A 916 -6.40 -5.13 25.62
N PHE A 917 -6.40 -6.32 26.23
CA PHE A 917 -7.45 -7.31 25.98
C PHE A 917 -8.83 -6.80 26.42
N ASP A 918 -8.94 -6.22 27.61
CA ASP A 918 -10.23 -5.77 28.16
C ASP A 918 -10.78 -4.51 27.47
N GLU A 919 -9.91 -3.64 26.92
CA GLU A 919 -10.26 -2.48 26.09
C GLU A 919 -10.83 -2.90 24.72
N PHE A 920 -10.36 -4.01 24.14
CA PHE A 920 -10.69 -4.44 22.78
C PHE A 920 -11.37 -5.83 22.72
N ARG A 921 -12.01 -6.28 23.81
CA ARG A 921 -12.55 -7.64 23.91
C ARG A 921 -13.60 -7.97 22.83
N GLU A 922 -14.23 -6.95 22.22
CA GLU A 922 -15.09 -7.05 21.06
C GLU A 922 -14.43 -7.71 19.83
N LEU A 923 -13.09 -7.69 19.75
CA LEU A 923 -12.32 -8.33 18.68
C LEU A 923 -12.10 -9.84 18.91
N THR A 924 -12.45 -10.38 20.09
CA THR A 924 -12.25 -11.80 20.43
C THR A 924 -13.03 -12.73 19.47
N PRO A 925 -12.36 -13.61 18.70
CA PRO A 925 -13.06 -14.44 17.72
C PRO A 925 -14.03 -15.46 18.33
N THR A 926 -14.99 -15.91 17.52
CA THR A 926 -15.95 -16.94 17.90
C THR A 926 -15.36 -18.36 17.78
N GLY A 927 -15.90 -19.30 18.56
CA GLY A 927 -15.42 -20.69 18.59
C GLY A 927 -13.95 -20.84 19.02
N ASN A 928 -13.30 -21.87 18.48
CA ASN A 928 -12.03 -22.41 18.99
C ASN A 928 -10.87 -21.42 19.09
N ARG A 929 -10.76 -20.43 18.16
CA ARG A 929 -9.70 -19.40 18.23
C ARG A 929 -9.86 -18.53 19.47
N GLY A 930 -11.03 -17.93 19.68
CA GLY A 930 -11.27 -17.13 20.89
C GLY A 930 -11.29 -17.95 22.17
N ASP A 931 -11.62 -19.24 22.07
CA ASP A 931 -11.48 -20.16 23.21
C ASP A 931 -10.01 -20.45 23.58
N GLU A 932 -9.08 -20.46 22.62
CA GLU A 932 -7.65 -20.48 22.92
C GLU A 932 -7.16 -19.13 23.47
N MET A 933 -7.65 -18.03 22.92
CA MET A 933 -7.30 -16.67 23.35
C MET A 933 -7.68 -16.42 24.82
N ILE A 934 -8.89 -16.80 25.23
CA ILE A 934 -9.38 -16.71 26.62
C ILE A 934 -8.54 -17.60 27.56
N ARG A 935 -8.11 -18.78 27.11
CA ARG A 935 -7.21 -19.63 27.89
C ARG A 935 -5.88 -18.93 28.14
N ARG A 936 -5.22 -18.41 27.10
CA ARG A 936 -3.92 -17.72 27.23
C ARG A 936 -3.98 -16.45 28.10
N LEU A 937 -5.09 -15.71 28.06
CA LEU A 937 -5.32 -14.59 28.97
C LEU A 937 -5.43 -15.06 30.43
N ALA A 938 -6.18 -16.13 30.71
CA ALA A 938 -6.27 -16.71 32.05
C ALA A 938 -4.92 -17.30 32.51
N ASP A 939 -4.19 -17.98 31.63
CA ASP A 939 -2.83 -18.49 31.87
C ASP A 939 -1.90 -17.33 32.32
N ARG A 940 -2.02 -16.15 31.69
CA ARG A 940 -1.25 -14.95 32.02
C ARG A 940 -1.70 -14.25 33.31
N LEU A 941 -3.00 -14.21 33.59
CA LEU A 941 -3.51 -13.67 34.86
C LEU A 941 -2.98 -14.47 36.05
N VAL A 942 -2.82 -15.79 35.91
CA VAL A 942 -2.17 -16.65 36.93
C VAL A 942 -0.70 -16.31 37.13
N SER A 943 0.07 -15.97 36.08
CA SER A 943 1.50 -15.69 36.23
C SER A 943 1.80 -14.42 37.04
N VAL A 944 0.85 -13.47 37.07
CA VAL A 944 0.89 -12.25 37.92
C VAL A 944 -0.01 -12.32 39.15
N ASP A 945 -0.37 -13.53 39.61
CA ASP A 945 -1.13 -13.80 40.85
C ASP A 945 -2.58 -13.21 40.87
N LEU A 946 -3.12 -12.83 39.71
CA LEU A 946 -4.51 -12.39 39.52
C LEU A 946 -5.45 -13.62 39.38
N LEU A 947 -5.48 -14.44 40.42
CA LEU A 947 -6.13 -15.75 40.42
C LEU A 947 -7.66 -15.69 40.32
N ASP A 948 -8.32 -14.74 40.98
CA ASP A 948 -9.80 -14.60 40.89
C ASP A 948 -10.29 -14.18 39.49
N PRO A 949 -9.70 -13.17 38.80
CA PRO A 949 -9.98 -12.90 37.39
C PRO A 949 -9.73 -14.11 36.47
N ALA A 950 -8.63 -14.84 36.66
CA ALA A 950 -8.34 -16.05 35.88
C ALA A 950 -9.43 -17.12 36.08
N ALA A 951 -9.83 -17.38 37.32
CA ALA A 951 -10.90 -18.32 37.64
C ALA A 951 -12.23 -17.91 37.00
N ALA A 952 -12.61 -16.63 37.08
CA ALA A 952 -13.85 -16.10 36.51
C ALA A 952 -13.92 -16.27 34.98
N LEU A 953 -12.81 -16.04 34.27
CA LEU A 953 -12.74 -16.26 32.81
C LEU A 953 -12.93 -17.74 32.46
N LEU A 954 -12.18 -18.64 33.09
CA LEU A 954 -12.27 -20.08 32.82
C LEU A 954 -13.65 -20.66 33.19
N GLU A 955 -14.27 -20.21 34.29
CA GLU A 955 -15.61 -20.65 34.69
C GLU A 955 -16.68 -20.19 33.68
N ARG A 956 -16.59 -18.94 33.21
CA ARG A 956 -17.45 -18.42 32.13
C ARG A 956 -17.29 -19.23 30.84
N GLN A 957 -16.06 -19.62 30.51
CA GLN A 957 -15.75 -20.45 29.34
C GLN A 957 -16.35 -21.86 29.45
N ILE A 958 -16.20 -22.52 30.61
CA ILE A 958 -16.79 -23.83 30.95
C ILE A 958 -18.32 -23.81 30.94
N ARG A 959 -18.93 -22.67 31.29
CA ARG A 959 -20.38 -22.50 31.41
C ARG A 959 -21.07 -22.21 30.06
N TYR A 960 -20.45 -21.43 29.18
CA TYR A 960 -21.11 -20.93 27.97
C TYR A 960 -20.49 -21.36 26.63
N ARG A 961 -19.21 -21.75 26.57
CA ARG A 961 -18.51 -22.04 25.29
C ARG A 961 -18.10 -23.51 25.15
N LEU A 962 -17.43 -24.08 26.14
CA LEU A 962 -16.80 -25.41 26.02
C LEU A 962 -17.76 -26.58 26.20
N ARG A 963 -17.47 -27.70 25.52
CA ARG A 963 -18.19 -28.99 25.64
C ARG A 963 -17.20 -30.16 25.61
N GLY A 964 -17.68 -31.36 25.95
CA GLY A 964 -16.89 -32.61 25.86
C GLY A 964 -15.55 -32.56 26.60
N LEU A 965 -14.53 -33.15 25.98
CA LEU A 965 -13.17 -33.28 26.53
C LEU A 965 -12.54 -31.94 26.92
N ASP A 966 -12.72 -30.88 26.14
CA ASP A 966 -12.05 -29.60 26.39
C ASP A 966 -12.68 -28.85 27.57
N ARG A 967 -13.99 -29.04 27.82
CA ARG A 967 -14.64 -28.60 29.07
C ARG A 967 -14.03 -29.30 30.29
N THR A 968 -13.61 -30.56 30.15
CA THR A 968 -12.96 -31.35 31.21
C THR A 968 -11.48 -31.00 31.41
N ARG A 969 -10.75 -30.67 30.33
CA ARG A 969 -9.39 -30.10 30.38
C ARG A 969 -9.39 -28.75 31.10
N VAL A 970 -10.23 -27.81 30.67
CA VAL A 970 -10.29 -26.47 31.27
C VAL A 970 -10.87 -26.53 32.69
N GLY A 971 -11.78 -27.47 32.98
CA GLY A 971 -12.21 -27.77 34.35
C GLY A 971 -11.09 -28.24 35.28
N ALA A 972 -10.08 -28.94 34.78
CA ALA A 972 -8.89 -29.29 35.56
C ALA A 972 -8.01 -28.05 35.83
N ARG A 973 -7.83 -27.18 34.82
CA ARG A 973 -7.09 -25.91 34.97
C ARG A 973 -7.78 -24.96 35.97
N LEU A 974 -9.11 -24.79 35.88
CA LEU A 974 -9.88 -24.01 36.85
C LEU A 974 -9.75 -24.56 38.28
N ALA A 975 -9.79 -25.88 38.45
CA ALA A 975 -9.60 -26.50 39.77
C ALA A 975 -8.20 -26.25 40.34
N LEU A 976 -7.16 -26.22 39.50
CA LEU A 976 -5.82 -25.82 39.90
C LEU A 976 -5.73 -24.34 40.30
N VAL A 977 -6.36 -23.43 39.55
CA VAL A 977 -6.40 -21.99 39.91
C VAL A 977 -7.10 -21.79 41.26
N TYR A 978 -8.20 -22.49 41.51
CA TYR A 978 -8.85 -22.49 42.82
C TYR A 978 -7.96 -23.05 43.94
N LEU A 979 -7.14 -24.08 43.69
CA LEU A 979 -6.20 -24.60 44.68
C LEU A 979 -5.06 -23.62 44.99
N LEU A 980 -4.51 -22.95 43.97
CA LEU A 980 -3.54 -21.87 44.15
C LEU A 980 -4.14 -20.73 45.00
N ASN A 981 -5.42 -20.39 44.75
CA ASN A 981 -6.16 -19.37 45.49
C ASN A 981 -6.74 -19.87 46.85
N ARG A 982 -6.33 -21.05 47.34
CA ARG A 982 -6.78 -21.66 48.61
C ARG A 982 -8.30 -21.89 48.72
N GLN A 983 -8.97 -22.18 47.61
CA GLN A 983 -10.41 -22.46 47.52
C GLN A 983 -10.67 -23.96 47.16
N PRO A 984 -10.26 -24.95 47.96
CA PRO A 984 -10.29 -26.37 47.58
C PRO A 984 -11.71 -26.90 47.35
N SER A 985 -12.73 -26.37 48.06
CA SER A 985 -14.13 -26.70 47.81
C SER A 985 -14.58 -26.32 46.39
N ASN A 986 -14.14 -25.16 45.89
CA ASN A 986 -14.43 -24.71 44.52
C ASN A 986 -13.66 -25.54 43.49
N ALA A 987 -12.46 -26.03 43.84
CA ALA A 987 -11.71 -26.96 43.01
C ALA A 987 -12.42 -28.32 42.85
N LEU A 988 -12.98 -28.89 43.93
CA LEU A 988 -13.78 -30.13 43.87
C LEU A 988 -15.03 -29.95 43.01
N ASP A 989 -15.76 -28.86 43.21
CA ASP A 989 -16.97 -28.51 42.45
C ASP A 989 -16.66 -28.27 40.96
N ALA A 990 -15.56 -27.58 40.64
CA ALA A 990 -15.08 -27.41 39.27
C ALA A 990 -14.73 -28.75 38.59
N LEU A 991 -14.09 -29.68 39.31
CA LEU A 991 -13.82 -31.02 38.80
C LEU A 991 -15.13 -31.80 38.56
N ASP A 992 -16.12 -31.70 39.46
CA ASP A 992 -17.37 -32.44 39.35
C ASP A 992 -18.33 -31.90 38.28
N LYS A 993 -18.51 -30.57 38.19
CA LYS A 993 -19.28 -29.91 37.12
C LYS A 993 -18.71 -30.14 35.72
N THR A 994 -17.46 -30.60 35.61
CA THR A 994 -16.74 -30.85 34.34
C THR A 994 -16.39 -32.31 34.07
N ARG A 995 -17.01 -33.29 34.77
CA ARG A 995 -16.84 -34.71 34.42
C ARG A 995 -17.31 -35.00 32.97
N PHE A 996 -16.52 -35.81 32.28
CA PHE A 996 -16.80 -36.40 30.97
C PHE A 996 -16.09 -37.76 30.91
N ALA A 997 -16.50 -38.64 29.99
CA ALA A 997 -15.86 -39.92 29.75
C ALA A 997 -16.12 -40.39 28.30
N PRO A 998 -15.21 -41.16 27.67
CA PRO A 998 -13.88 -41.53 28.16
C PRO A 998 -12.91 -40.33 28.21
N LEU A 999 -11.79 -40.48 28.93
CA LEU A 999 -10.72 -39.48 29.03
C LEU A 999 -9.37 -40.10 28.66
N PRO A 1000 -8.39 -39.31 28.16
CA PRO A 1000 -7.00 -39.73 28.12
C PRO A 1000 -6.48 -40.02 29.53
N GLU A 1001 -5.67 -41.08 29.69
CA GLU A 1001 -5.15 -41.52 30.99
C GLU A 1001 -4.37 -40.41 31.71
N THR A 1002 -3.61 -39.60 30.98
CA THR A 1002 -2.87 -38.44 31.50
C THR A 1002 -3.78 -37.40 32.16
N LEU A 1003 -4.86 -37.00 31.47
CA LEU A 1003 -5.84 -36.05 31.98
C LEU A 1003 -6.66 -36.62 33.15
N GLU A 1004 -6.98 -37.92 33.11
CA GLU A 1004 -7.63 -38.58 34.25
C GLU A 1004 -6.70 -38.59 35.47
N ARG A 1005 -5.42 -38.95 35.29
CA ARG A 1005 -4.39 -38.96 36.34
C ARG A 1005 -4.23 -37.57 36.98
N GLN A 1006 -4.04 -36.52 36.18
CA GLN A 1006 -3.97 -35.13 36.67
C GLN A 1006 -5.22 -34.75 37.47
N ARG A 1007 -6.42 -35.04 36.95
CA ARG A 1007 -7.68 -34.74 37.64
C ARG A 1007 -7.85 -35.55 38.93
N ARG A 1008 -7.27 -36.76 39.01
CA ARG A 1008 -7.21 -37.59 40.22
C ARG A 1008 -6.27 -36.96 41.27
N HIS A 1009 -5.10 -36.48 40.86
CA HIS A 1009 -4.14 -35.79 41.74
C HIS A 1009 -4.69 -34.46 42.26
N LEU A 1010 -5.28 -33.63 41.38
CA LEU A 1010 -5.96 -32.39 41.79
C LEU A 1010 -7.13 -32.66 42.76
N ARG A 1011 -7.86 -33.76 42.58
CA ARG A 1011 -8.93 -34.16 43.50
C ARG A 1011 -8.41 -34.64 44.85
N ALA A 1012 -7.35 -35.45 44.87
CA ALA A 1012 -6.70 -35.90 46.10
C ALA A 1012 -6.14 -34.71 46.88
N ARG A 1013 -5.47 -33.77 46.19
CA ARG A 1013 -5.01 -32.49 46.75
C ARG A 1013 -6.16 -31.73 47.42
N ALA A 1014 -7.23 -31.48 46.67
CA ALA A 1014 -8.37 -30.72 47.16
C ALA A 1014 -9.12 -31.41 48.32
N LEU A 1015 -9.16 -32.75 48.37
CA LEU A 1015 -9.70 -33.49 49.51
C LEU A 1015 -8.83 -33.34 50.76
N ALA A 1016 -7.51 -33.44 50.63
CA ALA A 1016 -6.57 -33.25 51.73
C ALA A 1016 -6.60 -31.80 52.26
N ASP A 1017 -6.72 -30.81 51.38
CA ASP A 1017 -6.91 -29.39 51.75
C ASP A 1017 -8.33 -29.10 52.32
N THR A 1018 -9.19 -30.11 52.47
CA THR A 1018 -10.48 -30.08 53.19
C THR A 1018 -10.55 -31.08 54.35
N ASP A 1019 -9.38 -31.43 54.92
CA ASP A 1019 -9.19 -32.39 56.02
C ASP A 1019 -9.72 -33.82 55.75
N ASN A 1020 -10.04 -34.17 54.50
CA ASN A 1020 -10.51 -35.50 54.10
C ASN A 1020 -9.35 -36.39 53.60
N VAL A 1021 -8.33 -36.54 54.45
CA VAL A 1021 -7.11 -37.30 54.16
C VAL A 1021 -7.39 -38.76 53.75
N PRO A 1022 -8.31 -39.53 54.38
CA PRO A 1022 -8.56 -40.92 53.97
C PRO A 1022 -9.07 -41.04 52.52
N ALA A 1023 -9.96 -40.14 52.08
CA ALA A 1023 -10.43 -40.11 50.70
C ALA A 1023 -9.34 -39.62 49.72
N ALA A 1024 -8.46 -38.72 50.17
CA ALA A 1024 -7.34 -38.25 49.37
C ALA A 1024 -6.31 -39.36 49.11
N ILE A 1025 -5.92 -40.11 50.13
CA ILE A 1025 -4.95 -41.22 50.01
C ILE A 1025 -5.52 -42.37 49.17
N SER A 1026 -6.79 -42.73 49.35
CA SER A 1026 -7.41 -43.82 48.58
C SER A 1026 -7.47 -43.54 47.07
N LEU A 1027 -7.52 -42.27 46.65
CA LEU A 1027 -7.38 -41.89 45.23
C LEU A 1027 -5.95 -42.05 44.68
N LEU A 1028 -4.94 -42.23 45.53
CA LEU A 1028 -3.52 -42.31 45.17
C LEU A 1028 -2.89 -43.69 45.40
N GLU A 1029 -3.54 -44.60 46.13
CA GLU A 1029 -3.04 -45.96 46.44
C GLU A 1029 -2.54 -46.73 45.20
N ASN A 1030 -3.30 -46.66 44.10
CA ASN A 1030 -3.05 -47.43 42.88
C ASN A 1030 -2.26 -46.65 41.81
N ASP A 1031 -1.65 -45.51 42.16
CA ASP A 1031 -0.87 -44.67 41.25
C ASP A 1031 0.62 -44.68 41.61
N SER A 1032 1.46 -45.17 40.70
CA SER A 1032 2.92 -45.32 40.87
C SER A 1032 3.74 -44.15 40.32
N SER A 1033 3.09 -43.13 39.75
CA SER A 1033 3.76 -41.92 39.24
C SER A 1033 4.56 -41.19 40.34
N GLU A 1034 5.58 -40.43 39.93
CA GLU A 1034 6.37 -39.60 40.87
C GLU A 1034 5.47 -38.56 41.55
N ASP A 1035 4.58 -37.92 40.80
CA ASP A 1035 3.61 -36.94 41.32
C ASP A 1035 2.69 -37.56 42.39
N ALA A 1036 2.18 -38.79 42.17
CA ALA A 1036 1.37 -39.48 43.17
C ALA A 1036 2.16 -39.79 44.45
N ARG A 1037 3.43 -40.20 44.34
CA ARG A 1037 4.31 -40.45 45.50
C ARG A 1037 4.63 -39.17 46.27
N VAL A 1038 4.98 -38.09 45.56
CA VAL A 1038 5.17 -36.76 46.16
C VAL A 1038 3.91 -36.30 46.89
N LEU A 1039 2.74 -36.49 46.27
CA LEU A 1039 1.48 -36.09 46.87
C LEU A 1039 1.09 -36.95 48.08
N ARG A 1040 1.34 -38.28 48.08
CA ARG A 1040 1.17 -39.12 49.29
C ARG A 1040 2.03 -38.63 50.44
N ALA A 1041 3.31 -38.34 50.19
CA ALA A 1041 4.24 -37.84 51.20
C ALA A 1041 3.80 -36.47 51.76
N ASP A 1042 3.45 -35.52 50.90
CA ASP A 1042 3.05 -34.15 51.30
C ASP A 1042 1.67 -34.11 51.99
N ILE A 1043 0.79 -35.08 51.72
CA ILE A 1043 -0.47 -35.27 52.46
C ILE A 1043 -0.19 -35.83 53.86
N HIS A 1044 0.50 -36.98 53.98
CA HIS A 1044 0.78 -37.59 55.29
C HIS A 1044 1.61 -36.68 56.21
N TRP A 1045 2.49 -35.84 55.65
CA TRP A 1045 3.21 -34.83 56.43
C TRP A 1045 2.28 -33.76 57.02
N ARG A 1046 1.28 -33.26 56.25
CA ARG A 1046 0.31 -32.27 56.79
C ARG A 1046 -0.65 -32.89 57.80
N ASP A 1047 -1.01 -34.15 57.60
CA ASP A 1047 -1.77 -35.00 58.53
C ASP A 1047 -0.99 -35.32 59.84
N GLN A 1048 0.28 -34.90 59.94
CA GLN A 1048 1.21 -35.22 61.04
C GLN A 1048 1.42 -36.74 61.24
N ASN A 1049 1.12 -37.52 60.20
CA ASN A 1049 1.28 -38.97 60.18
C ASN A 1049 2.69 -39.34 59.75
N TRP A 1050 3.66 -39.03 60.62
CA TRP A 1050 5.10 -39.12 60.34
C TRP A 1050 5.55 -40.51 59.88
N ALA A 1051 4.92 -41.59 60.38
CA ALA A 1051 5.24 -42.95 60.02
C ALA A 1051 4.90 -43.29 58.54
N GLU A 1052 3.72 -42.88 58.06
CA GLU A 1052 3.36 -43.08 56.65
C GLU A 1052 4.03 -42.05 55.73
N ALA A 1053 4.29 -40.83 56.23
CA ALA A 1053 5.10 -39.83 55.52
C ALA A 1053 6.52 -40.35 55.26
N ALA A 1054 7.16 -40.96 56.26
CA ALA A 1054 8.49 -41.57 56.12
C ALA A 1054 8.50 -42.71 55.08
N ARG A 1055 7.45 -43.55 55.03
CA ARG A 1055 7.33 -44.59 53.99
C ARG A 1055 7.16 -44.00 52.59
N ALA A 1056 6.30 -43.00 52.43
CA ALA A 1056 6.09 -42.35 51.13
C ALA A 1056 7.34 -41.59 50.65
N LEU A 1057 8.13 -41.01 51.56
CA LEU A 1057 9.42 -40.38 51.24
C LEU A 1057 10.49 -41.41 50.86
N ALA A 1058 10.48 -42.60 51.46
CA ALA A 1058 11.36 -43.72 51.04
C ALA A 1058 11.14 -44.16 49.58
N GLU A 1059 9.93 -43.99 49.04
CA GLU A 1059 9.62 -44.27 47.62
C GLU A 1059 10.10 -43.18 46.64
N LEU A 1060 10.64 -42.07 47.15
CA LEU A 1060 11.09 -40.90 46.38
C LEU A 1060 12.60 -40.71 46.38
N VAL A 1061 13.31 -41.27 47.35
CA VAL A 1061 14.78 -41.16 47.48
C VAL A 1061 15.46 -42.28 46.69
N PRO A 1062 16.31 -41.98 45.69
CA PRO A 1062 17.05 -43.00 44.94
C PRO A 1062 18.07 -43.73 45.83
N PRO A 1063 18.57 -44.92 45.44
CA PRO A 1063 19.74 -45.53 46.09
C PRO A 1063 20.94 -44.57 46.03
N PRO A 1064 21.90 -44.68 46.97
CA PRO A 1064 23.08 -43.82 46.94
C PRO A 1064 23.89 -44.05 45.63
N PRO A 1065 24.50 -42.99 45.06
CA PRO A 1065 25.37 -43.09 43.89
C PRO A 1065 26.59 -43.98 44.15
N SER A 1066 27.29 -44.38 43.07
CA SER A 1066 28.39 -45.35 43.13
C SER A 1066 29.70 -44.75 42.63
N GLY A 1067 30.64 -44.51 43.53
CA GLY A 1067 31.91 -43.81 43.28
C GLY A 1067 31.90 -42.42 43.93
N ASP A 1068 32.71 -41.51 43.42
CA ASP A 1068 32.86 -40.14 43.95
C ASP A 1068 31.74 -39.17 43.47
N GLU A 1069 30.64 -39.69 42.92
CA GLU A 1069 29.47 -38.89 42.52
C GLU A 1069 28.61 -38.53 43.74
N THR A 1070 28.26 -37.25 43.89
CA THR A 1070 27.41 -36.76 44.99
C THR A 1070 25.93 -36.83 44.66
N LEU A 1071 25.08 -36.97 45.68
CA LEU A 1071 23.63 -37.00 45.51
C LEU A 1071 23.09 -35.64 45.03
N ALA A 1072 22.25 -35.64 43.98
CA ALA A 1072 21.64 -34.43 43.42
C ALA A 1072 20.81 -33.67 44.47
N GLU A 1073 20.86 -32.33 44.44
CA GLU A 1073 20.25 -31.45 45.45
C GLU A 1073 18.76 -31.75 45.73
N LYS A 1074 17.96 -32.00 44.68
CA LYS A 1074 16.55 -32.41 44.78
C LYS A 1074 16.36 -33.66 45.65
N ASP A 1075 17.26 -34.62 45.55
CA ASP A 1075 17.15 -35.92 46.22
C ASP A 1075 17.90 -35.96 47.56
N ALA A 1076 18.95 -35.15 47.74
CA ALA A 1076 19.54 -34.84 49.04
C ALA A 1076 18.55 -34.13 49.97
N PHE A 1077 17.72 -33.24 49.41
CA PHE A 1077 16.60 -32.62 50.11
C PHE A 1077 15.56 -33.66 50.56
N ARG A 1078 15.11 -34.54 49.65
CA ARG A 1078 14.16 -35.64 49.96
C ARG A 1078 14.69 -36.60 51.02
N LEU A 1079 16.00 -36.84 51.02
CA LEU A 1079 16.69 -37.65 52.03
C LEU A 1079 16.65 -36.99 53.42
N ILE A 1080 16.79 -35.67 53.52
CA ILE A 1080 16.59 -34.92 54.78
C ILE A 1080 15.12 -34.96 55.22
N ASP A 1081 14.15 -34.78 54.32
CA ASP A 1081 12.73 -34.92 54.65
C ASP A 1081 12.44 -36.34 55.17
N TRP A 1082 12.98 -37.39 54.53
CA TRP A 1082 12.81 -38.78 54.96
C TRP A 1082 13.41 -39.02 56.35
N ALA A 1083 14.64 -38.57 56.59
CA ALA A 1083 15.28 -38.62 57.91
C ALA A 1083 14.45 -37.89 58.97
N THR A 1084 13.93 -36.70 58.65
CA THR A 1084 13.11 -35.89 59.56
C THR A 1084 11.81 -36.60 59.90
N ALA A 1085 11.15 -37.23 58.92
CA ALA A 1085 9.92 -37.98 59.14
C ALA A 1085 10.16 -39.24 60.01
N LEU A 1086 11.27 -39.95 59.84
CA LEU A 1086 11.64 -41.09 60.71
C LEU A 1086 11.88 -40.64 62.16
N THR A 1087 12.64 -39.56 62.35
CA THR A 1087 12.92 -38.99 63.68
C THR A 1087 11.66 -38.45 64.36
N LEU A 1088 10.74 -37.81 63.61
CA LEU A 1088 9.42 -37.39 64.12
C LEU A 1088 8.46 -38.56 64.39
N ALA A 1089 8.62 -39.69 63.70
CA ALA A 1089 7.88 -40.92 63.95
C ALA A 1089 8.43 -41.74 65.15
N GLY A 1090 9.62 -41.40 65.65
CA GLY A 1090 10.32 -42.16 66.68
C GLY A 1090 11.03 -43.44 66.18
N ASP A 1091 11.25 -43.57 64.86
CA ASP A 1091 11.99 -44.71 64.29
C ASP A 1091 13.51 -44.45 64.30
N GLU A 1092 14.09 -44.49 65.50
CA GLU A 1092 15.54 -44.36 65.73
C GLU A 1092 16.36 -45.43 64.98
N THR A 1093 15.76 -46.60 64.74
CA THR A 1093 16.41 -47.71 64.01
C THR A 1093 16.47 -47.41 62.51
N GLY A 1094 15.35 -46.95 61.93
CA GLY A 1094 15.28 -46.47 60.56
C GLY A 1094 16.20 -45.27 60.31
N ALA A 1095 16.21 -44.28 61.20
CA ALA A 1095 17.08 -43.11 61.10
C ALA A 1095 18.58 -43.49 61.15
N SER A 1096 18.96 -44.40 62.06
CA SER A 1096 20.34 -44.90 62.16
C SER A 1096 20.78 -45.68 60.91
N LEU A 1097 19.91 -46.53 60.37
CA LEU A 1097 20.16 -47.28 59.13
C LEU A 1097 20.28 -46.33 57.92
N LEU A 1098 19.46 -45.28 57.89
CA LEU A 1098 19.48 -44.26 56.83
C LEU A 1098 20.80 -43.47 56.86
N ARG A 1099 21.26 -43.06 58.06
CA ARG A 1099 22.57 -42.43 58.27
C ARG A 1099 23.70 -43.28 57.72
N GLN A 1100 23.77 -44.55 58.14
CA GLN A 1100 24.80 -45.48 57.70
C GLN A 1100 24.83 -45.69 56.17
N ARG A 1101 23.70 -45.53 55.49
CA ARG A 1101 23.57 -45.76 54.05
C ARG A 1101 23.87 -44.55 53.17
N TYR A 1102 23.68 -43.32 53.67
CA TYR A 1102 23.74 -42.11 52.84
C TYR A 1102 24.66 -40.99 53.37
N LEU A 1103 25.19 -41.07 54.59
CA LEU A 1103 26.02 -39.98 55.16
C LEU A 1103 27.21 -39.65 54.25
N ASP A 1104 27.95 -40.66 53.81
CA ASP A 1104 29.11 -40.52 52.91
C ASP A 1104 28.71 -40.00 51.52
N ALA A 1105 27.53 -40.37 51.02
CA ALA A 1105 27.00 -39.90 49.73
C ALA A 1105 26.59 -38.41 49.72
N LEU A 1106 26.69 -37.73 50.87
CA LEU A 1106 26.51 -36.29 51.03
C LEU A 1106 27.83 -35.52 51.26
N ASP A 1107 29.00 -36.18 51.21
CA ASP A 1107 30.29 -35.48 51.34
C ASP A 1107 30.43 -34.34 50.31
N GLY A 1108 30.95 -33.19 50.77
CA GLY A 1108 31.05 -31.96 49.98
C GLY A 1108 29.73 -31.21 49.73
N THR A 1109 28.56 -31.77 50.07
CA THR A 1109 27.26 -31.08 49.91
C THR A 1109 26.94 -30.19 51.12
N PRO A 1110 26.17 -29.08 50.96
CA PRO A 1110 25.72 -28.25 52.08
C PRO A 1110 24.66 -28.94 52.97
N PHE A 1111 24.27 -30.16 52.64
CA PHE A 1111 23.18 -30.92 53.29
C PHE A 1111 23.67 -31.91 54.34
N ARG A 1112 24.95 -32.33 54.29
CA ARG A 1112 25.53 -33.34 55.19
C ARG A 1112 25.32 -33.03 56.67
N ASP A 1113 25.70 -31.82 57.12
CA ASP A 1113 25.59 -31.41 58.53
C ASP A 1113 24.13 -31.42 59.04
N ALA A 1114 23.16 -31.13 58.17
CA ALA A 1114 21.75 -31.14 58.52
C ALA A 1114 21.21 -32.58 58.61
N PHE A 1115 21.62 -33.45 57.67
CA PHE A 1115 21.27 -34.87 57.68
C PHE A 1115 21.89 -35.61 58.88
N ASP A 1116 23.15 -35.34 59.20
CA ASP A 1116 23.85 -35.95 60.33
C ASP A 1116 23.22 -35.54 61.68
N LEU A 1117 22.84 -34.26 61.82
CA LEU A 1117 22.13 -33.75 63.00
C LEU A 1117 20.74 -34.36 63.19
N VAL A 1118 19.98 -34.56 62.11
CA VAL A 1118 18.61 -35.13 62.16
C VAL A 1118 18.61 -36.64 62.41
N THR A 1119 19.70 -37.34 62.07
CA THR A 1119 19.86 -38.80 62.23
C THR A 1119 20.76 -39.22 63.40
N ALA A 1120 21.18 -38.28 64.26
CA ALA A 1120 21.96 -38.57 65.45
C ALA A 1120 21.13 -39.20 66.58
N THR A 1121 21.67 -40.23 67.24
CA THR A 1121 21.04 -40.87 68.42
C THR A 1121 21.13 -39.97 69.65
N PRO A 1122 20.05 -39.86 70.47
CA PRO A 1122 19.93 -38.84 71.53
C PRO A 1122 20.65 -39.19 72.85
N GLU A 1123 21.93 -39.58 72.80
CA GLU A 1123 22.77 -39.78 74.01
C GLU A 1123 23.59 -38.53 74.40
N ALA A 1124 23.59 -37.48 73.58
CA ALA A 1124 24.14 -36.15 73.90
C ALA A 1124 23.00 -35.16 74.22
N GLY A 1125 23.10 -34.47 75.36
CA GLY A 1125 22.00 -33.66 75.90
C GLY A 1125 21.73 -32.34 75.16
N LEU A 1126 20.46 -31.93 75.15
CA LEU A 1126 19.94 -30.65 74.63
C LEU A 1126 20.20 -30.40 73.13
N ILE A 1127 19.50 -31.17 72.29
CA ILE A 1127 19.27 -30.85 70.88
C ILE A 1127 18.48 -29.53 70.79
N ASP A 1128 19.06 -28.49 70.16
CA ASP A 1128 18.30 -27.26 69.85
C ASP A 1128 17.43 -27.47 68.60
N ILE A 1129 16.24 -28.03 68.84
CA ILE A 1129 15.20 -28.24 67.83
C ILE A 1129 14.75 -26.91 67.18
N ALA A 1130 14.91 -25.75 67.83
CA ALA A 1130 14.53 -24.47 67.25
C ALA A 1130 15.47 -24.04 66.10
N SER A 1131 16.76 -24.36 66.19
CA SER A 1131 17.71 -24.14 65.09
C SER A 1131 17.36 -24.98 63.85
N VAL A 1132 16.97 -26.24 64.04
CA VAL A 1132 16.53 -27.17 62.98
C VAL A 1132 15.21 -26.67 62.39
N GLY A 1133 14.26 -26.27 63.22
CA GLY A 1133 13.01 -25.63 62.80
C GLY A 1133 13.19 -24.29 62.07
N GLY A 1134 14.36 -23.64 62.17
CA GLY A 1134 14.74 -22.53 61.32
C GLY A 1134 15.02 -22.98 59.88
N LYS A 1135 15.93 -23.95 59.71
CA LYS A 1135 16.30 -24.51 58.40
C LYS A 1135 15.12 -25.22 57.72
N ILE A 1136 14.31 -25.99 58.46
CA ILE A 1136 13.11 -26.67 57.93
C ILE A 1136 12.10 -25.65 57.36
N ARG A 1137 11.82 -24.53 58.03
CA ARG A 1137 10.90 -23.50 57.48
C ARG A 1137 11.46 -22.75 56.27
N GLN A 1138 12.78 -22.71 56.11
CA GLN A 1138 13.42 -22.20 54.90
C GLN A 1138 13.27 -23.20 53.74
N ALA A 1139 13.31 -24.51 54.06
CA ALA A 1139 13.11 -25.64 53.16
C ALA A 1139 11.65 -25.86 52.74
N GLU A 1140 10.65 -25.62 53.60
CA GLU A 1140 9.21 -25.86 53.32
C GLU A 1140 8.68 -25.19 52.03
N LYS A 1141 9.37 -24.15 51.53
CA LYS A 1141 9.08 -23.53 50.23
C LYS A 1141 9.08 -24.52 49.07
N PHE A 1142 9.92 -25.56 49.10
CA PHE A 1142 10.03 -26.58 48.04
C PHE A 1142 9.00 -27.71 48.15
N ARG A 1143 8.39 -27.93 49.33
CA ARG A 1143 7.61 -29.16 49.60
C ARG A 1143 6.25 -29.26 48.93
N SER A 1144 5.66 -28.13 48.52
CA SER A 1144 4.29 -28.11 47.98
C SER A 1144 4.26 -28.53 46.50
N TYR A 1145 3.48 -29.57 46.19
CA TYR A 1145 3.18 -29.99 44.81
C TYR A 1145 2.66 -28.80 43.97
N LEU A 1146 1.83 -27.94 44.58
CA LEU A 1146 1.31 -26.73 43.94
C LEU A 1146 2.41 -25.67 43.69
N THR A 1147 3.52 -25.69 44.45
CA THR A 1147 4.67 -24.79 44.21
C THR A 1147 5.48 -25.27 43.02
N ALA A 1148 5.87 -26.54 43.00
CA ALA A 1148 6.58 -27.13 41.86
C ALA A 1148 5.75 -27.04 40.56
N TYR A 1149 4.42 -27.17 40.68
CA TYR A 1149 3.50 -26.94 39.56
C TYR A 1149 3.41 -25.44 39.19
N ARG A 1150 3.27 -24.51 40.14
CA ARG A 1150 3.23 -23.06 39.87
C ARG A 1150 4.53 -22.53 39.25
N ASP A 1151 5.66 -23.05 39.67
CA ASP A 1151 6.95 -22.59 39.16
C ASP A 1151 7.20 -23.21 37.76
N ARG A 1152 6.78 -24.47 37.51
CA ARG A 1152 6.59 -25.00 36.15
C ARG A 1152 5.56 -24.21 35.32
N LEU A 1153 4.59 -23.52 35.93
CA LEU A 1153 3.65 -22.60 35.25
C LEU A 1153 4.21 -21.19 34.98
N ARG A 1154 5.41 -20.88 35.48
CA ARG A 1154 6.16 -19.67 35.13
C ARG A 1154 7.16 -19.95 34.01
N GLU A 1155 7.61 -21.19 33.89
CA GLU A 1155 8.52 -21.68 32.85
C GLU A 1155 7.74 -22.18 31.62
N ASP A 1156 6.72 -23.02 31.81
CA ASP A 1156 5.81 -23.52 30.77
C ASP A 1156 4.41 -22.87 30.85
N ARG A 1157 3.74 -22.76 29.69
CA ARG A 1157 2.35 -22.27 29.65
C ARG A 1157 1.39 -23.31 30.26
N LEU A 1158 0.37 -22.87 31.00
CA LEU A 1158 -0.78 -23.68 31.47
C LEU A 1158 -1.42 -24.50 30.32
N SER A 1159 -1.35 -23.96 29.10
CA SER A 1159 -1.76 -24.57 27.83
C SER A 1159 -0.99 -25.84 27.46
N ALA A 1160 0.31 -25.95 27.76
CA ALA A 1160 1.20 -27.03 27.31
C ALA A 1160 1.07 -28.35 28.10
N ILE A 1161 0.41 -28.33 29.26
CA ILE A 1161 0.42 -29.46 30.20
C ILE A 1161 -0.66 -30.54 29.88
N ASN A 1162 -1.62 -30.30 28.97
CA ASN A 1162 -2.83 -31.15 28.72
C ASN A 1162 -3.33 -31.24 27.26
#